data_AF-A0A3A0DGE6-F1
#
_entry.id   AF-A0A3A0DGE6-F1
#
_cell.length_a   1.000
_cell.length_b   1.000
_cell.length_c   1.000
_cell.angle_alpha   90.00
_cell.angle_beta   90.00
_cell.angle_gamma   90.00
#
_symmetry.space_group_name_H-M   'P 1'
#
loop_
_entity.id
_entity.type
_entity.pdbx_description
1 polymer ?
#
loop_
_entity_poly.entity_id
_entity_poly.type
_entity_poly.pdbx_seq_one_letter_code
_entity_poly.pdbx_strand_id
1 'polypeptide(L)'
;MVRAFYWQILFTALGVPLLAGPAAAYVADHRWTSTATNGSVGSIGSVGLPVTLTWSFAPDGTQVPDGGSGSVGSDLLEFLDATWGAGTGGSDLTQRPWFFIFQQSFDRLGEASGLTFVYEPFDDGVALSAGSSGRGVLRRRGDIRLSGKSYGGGTNVLASNYYPNFGDMMINTDKGGFFDNSANNHRAFRNTLMHELMHGLGISHVDSSTSAFLIEPTLGTSFDGPQLDDLLAIQRLYGDAFEENGGNDSLAGATAVGALQFDQPVTLGNARNSTVITADERQFLSIDDDTDVDYFSFTLNEKANVRVGVDPRGASYMAGPEDQPQQSLNALALNNLALSLLADNGTRTVNAVDATGAGSGEAIWRQLDPGTYHVRINGPLDDIQLYQLQFQASAPTPRDLTWTGAANAAWEVDASQNFDNGVNPDVFRTGDHVTFDDSGPQTVTIVGDVSAGIVTVNTADAYVFDGAGSLVGGSLQVDGGGLVTLATSGNSYSGPTTVIGGTLAITGDANAMASPITIRAGAAVVMNPSDAAAIASTFDVEEGGVLDIGVAPSPANVFADDPAPISNNGLIRVFNAERLSHISGSGEISFLADGSDVQNNPAFDGTIQIGAAARLTVYDGAGLGTAAGPTAVEAGGALLADFDGELQDEISLATDGASSATLGAAAARAVDFKGQVVLHSGGALQAAAASTATFAGVRAATGAASLTLDAAEDAVFELDGPVDLDGGDLIKIGVGEGKLSDGSVFAGRARIQAGALRLGGAVPYAGEFIVSQSAELRTSPGVALGATARIEGDGSVAGPLDLAGTAAPGAGVGMLTVAGDLTTHASAVFVMELAGLAAGTEYDVIDVAGAASLSGTLRVELTDGFLPGLGQSFDLLTAAELTGRFDALEAPGLAEGLQWRIDQTSRVLTLSVATAASTAAADFNGDGSVDGADLADWQSVFGAQGAEASADANGDLQVDGVDFLAWQQQYFTPAPLQAVVPEPCGLVACGLALAACAAHRRTGSLRRAVI
;
A
#
# COMPACT_ATOMS: atom_id res chain seq x y z
N MET A 1 -51.06 73.19 24.02
CA MET A 1 -51.31 74.43 24.80
C MET A 1 -49.96 74.99 25.27
N VAL A 2 -49.60 76.21 24.82
CA VAL A 2 -48.77 77.23 25.50
C VAL A 2 -47.31 76.88 25.89
N ARG A 3 -46.32 77.24 25.03
CA ARG A 3 -45.34 78.36 25.22
C ARG A 3 -44.12 78.21 24.28
N ALA A 4 -44.05 79.08 23.29
CA ALA A 4 -42.81 79.52 22.65
C ALA A 4 -42.63 81.00 23.02
N PHE A 5 -41.53 81.38 23.69
CA PHE A 5 -40.98 82.76 23.70
C PHE A 5 -39.65 82.85 24.49
N TYR A 6 -38.75 83.69 23.97
CA TYR A 6 -37.41 84.13 24.44
C TYR A 6 -36.25 83.19 24.05
N TRP A 7 -35.36 83.53 23.12
CA TRP A 7 -34.50 84.73 23.12
C TRP A 7 -34.23 85.30 21.70
N GLN A 8 -34.37 86.63 21.56
CA GLN A 8 -33.72 87.43 20.51
C GLN A 8 -33.39 88.81 21.10
N ILE A 9 -32.11 89.13 21.30
CA ILE A 9 -31.60 90.51 21.31
C ILE A 9 -30.21 90.55 20.64
N LEU A 10 -30.18 91.29 19.52
CA LEU A 10 -29.11 92.03 18.84
C LEU A 10 -27.64 91.58 18.94
N PHE A 11 -27.03 91.33 17.78
CA PHE A 11 -25.87 92.12 17.31
C PHE A 11 -25.89 92.22 15.78
N THR A 12 -25.93 93.45 15.26
CA THR A 12 -25.65 93.77 13.86
C THR A 12 -24.18 94.11 13.67
N ALA A 13 -23.68 93.76 12.48
CA ALA A 13 -22.45 94.23 11.83
C ALA A 13 -21.11 93.68 12.34
N LEU A 14 -20.72 92.52 11.80
CA LEU A 14 -19.40 92.21 11.24
C LEU A 14 -19.57 91.01 10.31
N GLY A 15 -19.11 91.11 9.07
CA GLY A 15 -19.14 90.02 8.10
C GLY A 15 -18.21 88.89 8.54
N VAL A 16 -18.77 87.92 9.26
CA VAL A 16 -18.17 86.60 9.50
C VAL A 16 -19.00 85.63 8.68
N PRO A 17 -18.41 84.76 7.83
CA PRO A 17 -19.17 83.69 7.24
C PRO A 17 -19.77 82.86 8.38
N LEU A 18 -21.10 82.74 8.43
CA LEU A 18 -21.71 81.72 9.28
C LEU A 18 -21.12 80.39 8.82
N LEU A 19 -20.28 79.79 9.67
CA LEU A 19 -20.04 78.35 9.61
C LEU A 19 -21.42 77.71 9.76
N ALA A 20 -21.85 76.97 8.74
CA ALA A 20 -23.04 76.13 8.84
C ALA A 20 -22.83 75.22 10.07
N GLY A 21 -23.78 75.23 11.00
CA GLY A 21 -23.78 74.25 12.10
C GLY A 21 -23.87 72.83 11.54
N PRO A 22 -23.50 71.79 12.30
CA PRO A 22 -23.53 70.40 11.82
C PRO A 22 -24.90 70.05 11.22
N ALA A 23 -24.91 69.15 10.23
CA ALA A 23 -26.15 68.62 9.68
C ALA A 23 -26.96 67.97 10.81
N ALA A 24 -28.24 68.30 10.93
CA ALA A 24 -29.14 67.59 11.84
C ALA A 24 -29.59 66.29 11.15
N ALA A 25 -28.74 65.29 11.27
CA ALA A 25 -28.86 63.92 10.78
C ALA A 25 -28.93 62.96 11.98
N TYR A 26 -29.43 61.73 11.79
CA TYR A 26 -29.54 60.71 12.84
C TYR A 26 -30.09 61.26 14.18
N VAL A 27 -31.18 62.05 14.11
CA VAL A 27 -31.68 62.88 15.20
C VAL A 27 -32.25 62.04 16.34
N ALA A 28 -31.46 61.90 17.39
CA ALA A 28 -31.71 61.09 18.58
C ALA A 28 -32.03 61.98 19.81
N ASP A 29 -33.30 62.34 19.99
CA ASP A 29 -33.72 63.33 21.00
C ASP A 29 -34.12 62.72 22.35
N HIS A 30 -34.44 61.42 22.36
CA HIS A 30 -34.95 60.71 23.54
C HIS A 30 -34.38 59.29 23.62
N ARG A 31 -34.50 58.67 24.79
CA ARG A 31 -34.24 57.23 24.96
C ARG A 31 -35.01 56.63 26.12
N TRP A 32 -35.05 55.30 26.16
CA TRP A 32 -35.48 54.59 27.34
C TRP A 32 -34.53 54.89 28.51
N THR A 33 -35.11 55.36 29.61
CA THR A 33 -34.39 55.62 30.87
C THR A 33 -34.68 54.54 31.91
N SER A 34 -35.71 53.74 31.66
CA SER A 34 -36.06 52.59 32.49
C SER A 34 -36.95 51.58 31.76
N THR A 35 -36.62 50.30 31.88
CA THR A 35 -37.38 49.18 31.28
C THR A 35 -37.83 48.19 32.35
N ALA A 36 -38.78 47.32 32.02
CA ALA A 36 -39.24 46.24 32.89
C ALA A 36 -38.11 45.26 33.26
N THR A 37 -37.19 45.01 32.32
CA THR A 37 -36.12 44.03 32.48
C THR A 37 -34.91 44.60 33.23
N ASN A 38 -34.41 45.76 32.80
CA ASN A 38 -33.12 46.30 33.27
C ASN A 38 -33.27 47.27 34.45
N GLY A 39 -34.49 47.68 34.81
CA GLY A 39 -34.68 48.72 35.82
C GLY A 39 -34.34 50.08 35.24
N SER A 40 -33.32 50.78 35.75
CA SER A 40 -32.87 52.08 35.18
C SER A 40 -31.69 51.86 34.23
N VAL A 41 -31.74 52.46 33.04
CA VAL A 41 -30.80 52.25 31.92
C VAL A 41 -30.19 53.57 31.42
N GLY A 42 -29.88 54.47 32.36
CA GLY A 42 -29.31 55.78 32.05
C GLY A 42 -30.33 56.92 32.04
N SER A 43 -29.86 58.11 31.67
CA SER A 43 -30.65 59.34 31.57
C SER A 43 -30.93 59.69 30.11
N ILE A 44 -31.75 60.71 29.84
CA ILE A 44 -32.10 61.11 28.46
C ILE A 44 -30.84 61.46 27.63
N GLY A 45 -29.76 61.92 28.25
CA GLY A 45 -28.49 62.23 27.57
C GLY A 45 -27.44 61.12 27.62
N SER A 46 -27.78 59.92 28.08
CA SER A 46 -26.90 58.76 27.94
C SER A 46 -27.00 58.23 26.50
N VAL A 47 -25.91 57.80 25.92
CA VAL A 47 -25.79 57.30 24.53
C VAL A 47 -25.03 55.95 24.56
N GLY A 48 -25.09 55.16 23.49
CA GLY A 48 -24.44 53.85 23.41
C GLY A 48 -25.00 52.72 24.28
N LEU A 49 -25.65 53.02 25.42
CA LEU A 49 -25.98 51.94 26.37
C LEU A 49 -27.11 51.00 25.86
N PRO A 50 -26.88 49.67 25.77
CA PRO A 50 -27.85 48.69 25.29
C PRO A 50 -29.02 48.53 26.26
N VAL A 51 -30.20 48.16 25.74
CA VAL A 51 -31.42 47.96 26.54
C VAL A 51 -32.23 46.76 26.10
N THR A 52 -32.87 46.09 27.07
CA THR A 52 -33.85 45.03 26.83
C THR A 52 -35.27 45.58 26.98
N LEU A 53 -36.07 45.46 25.92
CA LEU A 53 -37.46 45.94 25.86
C LEU A 53 -38.42 44.77 25.68
N THR A 54 -39.42 44.69 26.55
CA THR A 54 -40.52 43.74 26.36
C THR A 54 -41.60 44.32 25.45
N TRP A 55 -42.25 43.50 24.62
CA TRP A 55 -43.35 43.95 23.77
C TRP A 55 -44.57 43.02 23.84
N SER A 56 -45.79 43.58 23.86
CA SER A 56 -47.05 42.82 23.99
C SER A 56 -48.15 43.37 23.09
N PHE A 57 -49.21 42.59 22.87
CA PHE A 57 -50.44 43.06 22.22
C PHE A 57 -51.47 43.47 23.27
N ALA A 58 -51.99 44.69 23.16
CA ALA A 58 -53.10 45.13 23.99
C ALA A 58 -54.38 44.35 23.63
N PRO A 59 -55.14 43.79 24.59
CA PRO A 59 -56.39 43.10 24.29
C PRO A 59 -57.40 44.04 23.63
N ASP A 60 -58.24 43.52 22.74
CA ASP A 60 -59.32 44.32 22.16
C ASP A 60 -60.24 44.90 23.26
N GLY A 61 -60.70 46.13 23.05
CA GLY A 61 -61.44 46.93 24.03
C GLY A 61 -60.56 47.72 25.01
N THR A 62 -59.25 47.49 25.04
CA THR A 62 -58.29 48.32 25.80
C THR A 62 -58.42 49.78 25.38
N GLN A 63 -58.60 50.70 26.33
CA GLN A 63 -58.83 52.10 26.00
C GLN A 63 -57.55 52.77 25.47
N VAL A 64 -57.62 53.28 24.24
CA VAL A 64 -56.58 54.05 23.55
C VAL A 64 -57.08 55.45 23.20
N PRO A 65 -56.21 56.46 23.09
CA PRO A 65 -56.64 57.83 22.76
C PRO A 65 -57.33 57.91 21.39
N ASP A 66 -58.43 58.67 21.29
CA ASP A 66 -59.19 58.84 20.04
C ASP A 66 -58.58 59.87 19.06
N GLY A 67 -57.52 60.58 19.47
CA GLY A 67 -56.92 61.70 18.73
C GLY A 67 -57.48 63.08 19.12
N GLY A 68 -58.49 63.11 20.00
CA GLY A 68 -59.03 64.29 20.68
C GLY A 68 -58.79 64.23 22.19
N SER A 69 -59.81 64.52 23.00
CA SER A 69 -59.74 64.40 24.47
C SER A 69 -60.41 63.13 25.02
N GLY A 70 -60.80 62.19 24.15
CA GLY A 70 -61.52 60.96 24.51
C GLY A 70 -60.67 59.70 24.32
N SER A 71 -61.31 58.54 24.52
CA SER A 71 -60.71 57.24 24.27
C SER A 71 -61.66 56.33 23.49
N VAL A 72 -61.08 55.42 22.72
CA VAL A 72 -61.77 54.36 21.99
C VAL A 72 -61.17 53.01 22.40
N GLY A 73 -61.93 51.93 22.29
CA GLY A 73 -61.39 50.59 22.53
C GLY A 73 -60.49 50.15 21.36
N SER A 74 -59.37 49.51 21.67
CA SER A 74 -58.49 48.91 20.67
C SER A 74 -59.22 47.81 19.90
N ASP A 75 -59.00 47.73 18.59
CA ASP A 75 -59.56 46.70 17.70
C ASP A 75 -58.47 45.94 16.93
N LEU A 76 -57.21 45.97 17.41
CA LEU A 76 -56.06 45.42 16.69
C LEU A 76 -56.15 43.91 16.47
N LEU A 77 -56.46 43.11 17.50
CA LEU A 77 -56.44 41.66 17.36
C LEU A 77 -57.60 41.21 16.46
N GLU A 78 -58.78 41.81 16.63
CA GLU A 78 -59.93 41.63 15.73
C GLU A 78 -59.56 42.00 14.29
N PHE A 79 -58.91 43.13 14.05
CA PHE A 79 -58.47 43.57 12.74
C PHE A 79 -57.46 42.59 12.09
N LEU A 80 -56.44 42.16 12.84
CA LEU A 80 -55.41 41.24 12.35
C LEU A 80 -55.99 39.84 12.08
N ASP A 81 -56.83 39.31 12.99
CA ASP A 81 -57.49 38.02 12.84
C ASP A 81 -58.52 38.05 11.70
N ALA A 82 -59.19 39.19 11.45
CA ALA A 82 -60.10 39.34 10.31
C ALA A 82 -59.35 39.39 8.97
N THR A 83 -58.15 39.96 8.95
CA THR A 83 -57.36 40.15 7.72
C THR A 83 -56.57 38.88 7.35
N TRP A 84 -55.95 38.20 8.31
CA TRP A 84 -55.08 37.03 8.06
C TRP A 84 -55.56 35.71 8.68
N GLY A 85 -56.64 35.74 9.47
CA GLY A 85 -57.18 34.59 10.18
C GLY A 85 -56.57 34.38 11.57
N ALA A 86 -57.37 33.83 12.50
CA ALA A 86 -56.94 33.53 13.87
C ALA A 86 -56.06 32.26 14.00
N GLY A 87 -55.84 31.49 12.94
CA GLY A 87 -55.02 30.26 12.98
C GLY A 87 -55.47 29.23 14.03
N THR A 88 -54.53 28.41 14.53
CA THR A 88 -54.82 27.22 15.38
C THR A 88 -54.38 27.35 16.86
N GLY A 89 -53.95 28.52 17.34
CA GLY A 89 -53.33 28.70 18.67
C GLY A 89 -54.23 29.12 19.83
N GLY A 90 -55.52 29.37 19.61
CA GLY A 90 -56.40 29.87 20.67
C GLY A 90 -55.93 31.23 21.20
N SER A 91 -55.56 31.29 22.48
CA SER A 91 -55.01 32.49 23.14
C SER A 91 -53.50 32.69 22.95
N ASP A 92 -52.79 31.70 22.38
CA ASP A 92 -51.37 31.85 22.05
C ASP A 92 -51.22 32.61 20.73
N LEU A 93 -50.88 33.89 20.85
CA LEU A 93 -50.73 34.78 19.69
C LEU A 93 -49.52 34.43 18.82
N THR A 94 -48.52 33.70 19.34
CA THR A 94 -47.32 33.32 18.55
C THR A 94 -47.65 32.38 17.40
N GLN A 95 -48.80 31.71 17.46
CA GLN A 95 -49.32 30.82 16.42
C GLN A 95 -50.27 31.54 15.44
N ARG A 96 -50.42 32.86 15.54
CA ARG A 96 -51.21 33.64 14.60
C ARG A 96 -50.44 33.81 13.27
N PRO A 97 -51.11 33.65 12.11
CA PRO A 97 -50.49 33.83 10.79
C PRO A 97 -49.81 35.19 10.57
N TRP A 98 -50.23 36.24 11.29
CA TRP A 98 -49.68 37.59 11.19
C TRP A 98 -48.53 37.86 12.18
N PHE A 99 -48.29 36.98 13.17
CA PHE A 99 -47.34 37.23 14.26
C PHE A 99 -45.91 37.44 13.75
N PHE A 100 -45.51 36.69 12.72
CA PHE A 100 -44.15 36.76 12.16
C PHE A 100 -43.79 38.15 11.62
N ILE A 101 -44.76 38.97 11.20
CA ILE A 101 -44.53 40.33 10.68
C ILE A 101 -43.96 41.22 11.79
N PHE A 102 -44.53 41.11 12.99
CA PHE A 102 -44.07 41.83 14.17
C PHE A 102 -42.72 41.28 14.63
N GLN A 103 -42.60 39.95 14.79
CA GLN A 103 -41.36 39.31 15.20
C GLN A 103 -40.19 39.73 14.30
N GLN A 104 -40.34 39.65 12.97
CA GLN A 104 -39.30 40.07 12.01
C GLN A 104 -38.96 41.57 12.09
N SER A 105 -39.93 42.42 12.46
CA SER A 105 -39.70 43.86 12.60
C SER A 105 -38.88 44.18 13.85
N PHE A 106 -39.19 43.54 14.98
CA PHE A 106 -38.40 43.66 16.21
C PHE A 106 -37.02 43.02 16.06
N ASP A 107 -36.94 41.81 15.48
CA ASP A 107 -35.68 41.11 15.23
C ASP A 107 -34.73 41.95 14.37
N ARG A 108 -35.26 42.64 13.35
CA ARG A 108 -34.44 43.47 12.46
C ARG A 108 -33.85 44.69 13.17
N LEU A 109 -34.60 45.33 14.07
CA LEU A 109 -34.10 46.45 14.86
C LEU A 109 -33.08 45.99 15.90
N GLY A 110 -33.30 44.83 16.52
CA GLY A 110 -32.33 44.24 17.44
C GLY A 110 -31.05 43.79 16.74
N GLU A 111 -31.14 43.20 15.55
CA GLU A 111 -29.94 42.85 14.75
C GLU A 111 -29.10 44.08 14.35
N ALA A 112 -29.72 45.27 14.30
CA ALA A 112 -29.09 46.51 13.90
C ALA A 112 -28.48 47.31 15.06
N SER A 113 -28.70 46.94 16.33
CA SER A 113 -28.34 47.77 17.49
C SER A 113 -28.18 46.94 18.76
N GLY A 114 -27.79 47.56 19.88
CA GLY A 114 -27.76 46.94 21.21
C GLY A 114 -29.15 46.78 21.85
N LEU A 115 -30.19 46.60 21.04
CA LEU A 115 -31.57 46.43 21.49
C LEU A 115 -31.99 44.97 21.51
N THR A 116 -32.30 44.47 22.69
CA THR A 116 -32.90 43.14 22.84
C THR A 116 -34.41 43.23 23.00
N PHE A 117 -35.18 42.69 22.06
CA PHE A 117 -36.64 42.64 22.14
C PHE A 117 -37.16 41.30 22.64
N VAL A 118 -38.04 41.32 23.66
CA VAL A 118 -38.62 40.11 24.26
C VAL A 118 -40.13 40.15 24.19
N TYR A 119 -40.75 39.16 23.52
CA TYR A 119 -42.20 39.07 23.48
C TYR A 119 -42.79 38.70 24.85
N GLU A 120 -43.72 39.53 25.34
CA GLU A 120 -44.50 39.31 26.55
C GLU A 120 -45.92 38.87 26.16
N PRO A 121 -46.30 37.60 26.40
CA PRO A 121 -47.59 37.05 25.95
C PRO A 121 -48.80 37.60 26.71
N PHE A 122 -48.60 38.30 27.83
CA PHE A 122 -49.66 38.85 28.65
C PHE A 122 -49.75 40.37 28.56
N ASP A 123 -50.98 40.86 28.63
CA ASP A 123 -51.26 42.29 28.76
C ASP A 123 -52.51 42.48 29.62
N ASP A 124 -52.45 43.38 30.59
CA ASP A 124 -53.50 43.57 31.60
C ASP A 124 -54.61 44.55 31.19
N GLY A 125 -54.61 45.01 29.93
CA GLY A 125 -55.69 45.82 29.34
C GLY A 125 -55.85 47.21 29.96
N VAL A 126 -54.85 47.68 30.72
CA VAL A 126 -54.85 49.04 31.27
C VAL A 126 -54.81 50.05 30.13
N ALA A 127 -55.55 51.15 30.27
CA ALA A 127 -55.62 52.21 29.27
C ALA A 127 -54.24 52.76 28.89
N LEU A 128 -54.02 52.95 27.59
CA LEU A 128 -52.81 53.54 27.04
C LEU A 128 -52.85 55.05 27.31
N SER A 129 -51.86 55.58 28.04
CA SER A 129 -51.76 57.01 28.36
C SER A 129 -50.31 57.43 28.58
N ALA A 130 -49.96 58.62 28.08
CA ALA A 130 -48.65 59.25 28.32
C ALA A 130 -48.45 59.75 29.78
N GLY A 131 -49.31 59.36 30.73
CA GLY A 131 -49.36 59.98 32.06
C GLY A 131 -49.66 59.09 33.26
N SER A 132 -50.16 57.84 33.12
CA SER A 132 -50.49 57.02 34.30
C SER A 132 -50.41 55.49 34.17
N SER A 133 -49.78 54.92 33.12
CA SER A 133 -49.72 53.45 33.01
C SER A 133 -48.68 52.84 32.05
N GLY A 134 -47.76 53.62 31.47
CA GLY A 134 -46.90 53.16 30.36
C GLY A 134 -45.61 52.41 30.72
N ARG A 135 -45.46 51.87 31.92
CA ARG A 135 -44.27 51.06 32.27
C ARG A 135 -44.56 49.57 32.10
N GLY A 136 -43.68 48.86 31.41
CA GLY A 136 -43.73 47.40 31.32
C GLY A 136 -43.63 46.75 32.70
N VAL A 137 -44.24 45.58 32.83
CA VAL A 137 -44.20 44.74 34.02
C VAL A 137 -44.03 43.30 33.55
N LEU A 138 -42.89 42.71 33.89
CA LEU A 138 -42.56 41.34 33.50
C LEU A 138 -43.70 40.37 33.84
N ARG A 139 -44.02 39.49 32.89
CA ARG A 139 -45.08 38.46 32.95
C ARG A 139 -46.50 39.03 33.05
N ARG A 140 -46.70 40.28 32.65
CA ARG A 140 -47.99 40.96 32.79
C ARG A 140 -48.30 41.99 31.71
N ARG A 141 -47.30 42.76 31.25
CA ARG A 141 -47.45 43.82 30.25
C ARG A 141 -46.08 44.19 29.67
N GLY A 142 -45.99 44.32 28.35
CA GLY A 142 -44.77 44.78 27.67
C GLY A 142 -44.42 46.23 27.99
N ASP A 143 -43.16 46.59 27.79
CA ASP A 143 -42.68 47.98 27.73
C ASP A 143 -43.26 48.70 26.50
N ILE A 144 -43.38 48.00 25.39
CA ILE A 144 -44.01 48.47 24.14
C ILE A 144 -45.31 47.68 23.93
N ARG A 145 -46.46 48.36 23.93
CA ARG A 145 -47.75 47.69 23.68
C ARG A 145 -48.31 48.08 22.33
N LEU A 146 -48.67 47.07 21.55
CA LEU A 146 -49.24 47.21 20.22
C LEU A 146 -50.77 47.23 20.32
N SER A 147 -51.39 48.29 19.77
CA SER A 147 -52.83 48.48 19.74
C SER A 147 -53.29 49.04 18.38
N GLY A 148 -54.60 49.14 18.18
CA GLY A 148 -55.20 49.49 16.89
C GLY A 148 -56.44 50.35 17.09
N LYS A 149 -56.68 51.28 16.18
CA LYS A 149 -57.92 52.07 16.14
C LYS A 149 -58.17 52.63 14.74
N SER A 150 -59.43 52.95 14.46
CA SER A 150 -59.79 53.80 13.32
C SER A 150 -59.25 55.22 13.52
N TYR A 151 -58.68 55.81 12.47
CA TYR A 151 -58.30 57.23 12.38
C TYR A 151 -59.25 58.03 11.47
N GLY A 152 -60.26 57.36 10.91
CA GLY A 152 -61.18 57.87 9.90
C GLY A 152 -60.69 57.55 8.47
N GLY A 153 -61.57 56.99 7.64
CA GLY A 153 -61.22 56.47 6.30
C GLY A 153 -60.63 57.47 5.28
N GLY A 154 -60.55 58.77 5.60
CA GLY A 154 -59.93 59.81 4.76
C GLY A 154 -58.53 60.26 5.17
N THR A 155 -57.95 59.73 6.26
CA THR A 155 -56.61 60.08 6.73
C THR A 155 -55.49 59.36 5.96
N ASN A 156 -54.30 59.96 5.89
CA ASN A 156 -53.08 59.32 5.37
C ASN A 156 -52.19 58.75 6.49
N VAL A 157 -52.55 58.95 7.77
CA VAL A 157 -51.83 58.39 8.92
C VAL A 157 -51.93 56.87 8.91
N LEU A 158 -50.80 56.18 8.94
CA LEU A 158 -50.73 54.71 8.95
C LEU A 158 -50.69 54.14 10.37
N ALA A 159 -49.97 54.81 11.26
CA ALA A 159 -49.86 54.47 12.67
C ALA A 159 -49.35 55.69 13.45
N SER A 160 -49.17 55.51 14.76
CA SER A 160 -48.46 56.48 15.61
C SER A 160 -47.84 55.74 16.80
N ASN A 161 -46.71 56.23 17.29
CA ASN A 161 -46.07 55.71 18.49
C ASN A 161 -45.83 56.79 19.56
N TYR A 162 -45.87 56.41 20.83
CA TYR A 162 -45.35 57.26 21.89
C TYR A 162 -43.83 57.15 22.00
N TYR A 163 -43.18 58.25 22.38
CA TYR A 163 -41.77 58.29 22.72
C TYR A 163 -41.40 57.34 23.90
N PRO A 164 -40.10 57.06 24.09
CA PRO A 164 -39.60 56.14 25.12
C PRO A 164 -40.14 56.36 26.54
N ASN A 165 -40.14 55.29 27.35
CA ASN A 165 -40.77 55.17 28.68
C ASN A 165 -42.31 55.09 28.66
N PHE A 166 -42.91 55.20 27.48
CA PHE A 166 -44.31 54.86 27.22
C PHE A 166 -44.41 53.91 26.03
N GLY A 167 -43.76 54.21 24.90
CA GLY A 167 -43.46 53.25 23.83
C GLY A 167 -44.65 52.64 23.07
N ASP A 168 -45.88 52.82 23.54
CA ASP A 168 -47.06 52.17 22.98
C ASP A 168 -47.37 52.64 21.55
N MET A 169 -47.80 51.71 20.70
CA MET A 169 -48.13 51.93 19.29
C MET A 169 -49.64 51.84 19.05
N MET A 170 -50.15 52.68 18.16
CA MET A 170 -51.53 52.61 17.66
C MET A 170 -51.55 52.53 16.13
N ILE A 171 -51.91 51.36 15.59
CA ILE A 171 -52.01 51.07 14.15
C ILE A 171 -53.38 51.49 13.61
N ASN A 172 -53.41 52.08 12.40
CA ASN A 172 -54.67 52.48 11.78
C ASN A 172 -55.42 51.30 11.15
N THR A 173 -56.45 50.81 11.83
CA THR A 173 -57.25 49.67 11.38
C THR A 173 -58.17 49.98 10.19
N ASP A 174 -58.28 51.24 9.75
CA ASP A 174 -58.94 51.61 8.49
C ASP A 174 -58.12 51.22 7.25
N LYS A 175 -56.84 50.83 7.41
CA LYS A 175 -55.87 50.61 6.32
C LYS A 175 -55.63 49.13 5.99
N GLY A 176 -56.64 48.27 6.16
CA GLY A 176 -56.55 46.82 5.89
C GLY A 176 -55.90 46.45 4.56
N GLY A 177 -56.35 47.02 3.44
CA GLY A 177 -55.77 46.71 2.12
C GLY A 177 -54.32 47.16 1.92
N PHE A 178 -53.84 48.13 2.70
CA PHE A 178 -52.42 48.53 2.68
C PHE A 178 -51.57 47.53 3.47
N PHE A 179 -52.02 47.16 4.68
CA PHE A 179 -51.28 46.23 5.53
C PHE A 179 -51.31 44.78 5.01
N ASP A 180 -52.38 44.36 4.32
CA ASP A 180 -52.50 43.06 3.63
C ASP A 180 -51.65 42.94 2.35
N ASN A 181 -50.94 43.99 1.95
CA ASN A 181 -50.07 43.90 0.78
C ASN A 181 -48.92 42.91 1.03
N SER A 182 -49.03 41.72 0.42
CA SER A 182 -48.06 40.62 0.56
C SER A 182 -46.76 40.81 -0.23
N ALA A 183 -46.64 41.89 -1.02
CA ALA A 183 -45.44 42.16 -1.80
C ALA A 183 -44.19 42.24 -0.91
N ASN A 184 -43.11 41.57 -1.36
CA ASN A 184 -41.81 41.54 -0.69
C ASN A 184 -41.90 41.16 0.80
N ASN A 185 -42.70 40.15 1.14
CA ASN A 185 -42.89 39.68 2.51
C ASN A 185 -43.51 40.77 3.42
N HIS A 186 -44.66 41.31 3.01
CA HIS A 186 -45.41 42.33 3.76
C HIS A 186 -44.59 43.58 4.11
N ARG A 187 -43.66 43.97 3.23
CA ARG A 187 -42.69 45.04 3.47
C ARG A 187 -43.34 46.37 3.86
N ALA A 188 -44.47 46.72 3.24
CA ALA A 188 -45.18 47.95 3.57
C ALA A 188 -45.57 47.97 5.06
N PHE A 189 -46.09 46.86 5.57
CA PHE A 189 -46.45 46.76 6.99
C PHE A 189 -45.21 46.70 7.89
N ARG A 190 -44.21 45.87 7.56
CA ARG A 190 -42.97 45.79 8.34
C ARG A 190 -42.24 47.13 8.43
N ASN A 191 -42.16 47.89 7.34
CA ASN A 191 -41.56 49.23 7.36
C ASN A 191 -42.39 50.20 8.21
N THR A 192 -43.73 50.17 8.15
CA THR A 192 -44.55 50.99 9.05
C THR A 192 -44.29 50.64 10.52
N LEU A 193 -44.25 49.34 10.86
CA LEU A 193 -43.96 48.92 12.23
C LEU A 193 -42.59 49.40 12.68
N MET A 194 -41.54 49.16 11.89
CA MET A 194 -40.18 49.57 12.27
C MET A 194 -40.04 51.10 12.36
N HIS A 195 -40.67 51.87 11.45
CA HIS A 195 -40.69 53.34 11.50
C HIS A 195 -41.30 53.84 12.82
N GLU A 196 -42.47 53.33 13.19
CA GLU A 196 -43.14 53.76 14.43
C GLU A 196 -42.38 53.28 15.67
N LEU A 197 -41.78 52.08 15.63
CA LEU A 197 -40.91 51.61 16.69
C LEU A 197 -39.70 52.53 16.87
N MET A 198 -39.12 53.09 15.81
CA MET A 198 -38.02 54.05 15.92
C MET A 198 -38.41 55.32 16.69
N HIS A 199 -39.64 55.83 16.53
CA HIS A 199 -40.16 56.87 17.42
C HIS A 199 -40.27 56.40 18.87
N GLY A 200 -40.74 55.17 19.10
CA GLY A 200 -40.75 54.50 20.40
C GLY A 200 -39.37 54.26 21.02
N LEU A 201 -38.32 54.33 20.21
CA LEU A 201 -36.92 54.27 20.60
C LEU A 201 -36.30 55.66 20.76
N GLY A 202 -37.00 56.74 20.38
CA GLY A 202 -36.59 58.12 20.63
C GLY A 202 -35.99 58.84 19.43
N ILE A 203 -36.19 58.30 18.22
CA ILE A 203 -35.66 58.85 16.98
C ILE A 203 -36.73 59.75 16.34
N SER A 204 -36.33 60.96 15.96
CA SER A 204 -37.18 61.96 15.30
C SER A 204 -37.10 61.83 13.78
N HIS A 205 -38.09 62.38 13.07
CA HIS A 205 -38.04 62.43 11.60
C HIS A 205 -36.82 63.20 11.09
N VAL A 206 -36.28 62.73 9.98
CA VAL A 206 -35.30 63.43 9.15
C VAL A 206 -35.81 63.46 7.70
N ASP A 207 -35.36 64.43 6.92
CA ASP A 207 -35.59 64.52 5.48
C ASP A 207 -34.27 64.39 4.71
N SER A 208 -34.28 63.61 3.63
CA SER A 208 -33.18 63.55 2.66
C SER A 208 -33.65 63.84 1.24
N SER A 209 -32.85 64.59 0.49
CA SER A 209 -33.06 64.86 -0.94
C SER A 209 -32.22 63.97 -1.86
N THR A 210 -31.26 63.23 -1.30
CA THR A 210 -30.33 62.38 -2.06
C THR A 210 -30.47 60.89 -1.74
N SER A 211 -31.13 60.57 -0.63
CA SER A 211 -31.30 59.21 -0.11
C SER A 211 -32.74 59.03 0.37
N ALA A 212 -33.07 57.82 0.81
CA ALA A 212 -34.37 57.53 1.41
C ALA A 212 -34.14 56.76 2.71
N PHE A 213 -34.71 57.24 3.81
CA PHE A 213 -34.57 56.64 5.14
C PHE A 213 -35.91 56.13 5.68
N LEU A 214 -35.86 55.17 6.59
CA LEU A 214 -37.04 54.58 7.18
C LEU A 214 -37.83 55.61 7.99
N ILE A 215 -37.14 56.50 8.73
CA ILE A 215 -37.74 57.52 9.59
C ILE A 215 -38.15 58.81 8.85
N GLU A 216 -38.20 58.81 7.52
CA GLU A 216 -38.81 59.93 6.78
C GLU A 216 -40.33 59.99 7.04
N PRO A 217 -40.95 61.19 7.08
CA PRO A 217 -42.38 61.36 7.38
C PRO A 217 -43.30 60.70 6.34
N THR A 218 -42.77 60.38 5.16
CA THR A 218 -43.45 59.59 4.14
C THR A 218 -42.81 58.22 4.03
N LEU A 219 -43.62 57.17 4.24
CA LEU A 219 -43.12 55.80 4.26
C LEU A 219 -42.46 55.37 2.92
N GLY A 220 -41.20 54.98 2.99
CA GLY A 220 -40.48 54.30 1.90
C GLY A 220 -40.78 52.79 1.84
N THR A 221 -40.96 52.24 0.63
CA THR A 221 -41.15 50.79 0.41
C THR A 221 -40.18 50.17 -0.61
N SER A 222 -39.25 50.98 -1.15
CA SER A 222 -38.20 50.54 -2.06
C SER A 222 -37.11 49.73 -1.34
N PHE A 223 -36.94 49.94 -0.04
CA PHE A 223 -35.99 49.25 0.85
C PHE A 223 -36.72 48.55 2.01
N ASP A 224 -36.02 47.71 2.76
CA ASP A 224 -36.59 46.87 3.81
C ASP A 224 -35.94 47.17 5.17
N GLY A 225 -36.65 47.90 6.02
CA GLY A 225 -36.18 48.30 7.36
C GLY A 225 -35.18 49.47 7.37
N PRO A 226 -34.46 49.65 8.50
CA PRO A 226 -33.53 50.77 8.71
C PRO A 226 -32.50 50.89 7.59
N GLN A 227 -32.23 52.13 7.17
CA GLN A 227 -31.19 52.53 6.24
C GLN A 227 -30.09 53.29 7.00
N LEU A 228 -29.06 53.81 6.30
CA LEU A 228 -27.83 54.26 6.98
C LEU A 228 -28.08 55.30 8.10
N ASP A 229 -28.88 56.34 7.86
CA ASP A 229 -29.14 57.36 8.89
C ASP A 229 -29.94 56.79 10.08
N ASP A 230 -30.88 55.89 9.80
CA ASP A 230 -31.65 55.17 10.81
C ASP A 230 -30.75 54.29 11.70
N LEU A 231 -29.79 53.60 11.07
CA LEU A 231 -28.79 52.76 11.75
C LEU A 231 -27.87 53.60 12.65
N LEU A 232 -27.39 54.74 12.14
CA LEU A 232 -26.56 55.66 12.93
C LEU A 232 -27.35 56.18 14.14
N ALA A 233 -28.62 56.55 13.97
CA ALA A 233 -29.46 57.06 15.06
C ALA A 233 -29.70 56.02 16.15
N ILE A 234 -30.03 54.78 15.77
CA ILE A 234 -30.35 53.72 16.73
C ILE A 234 -29.09 53.26 17.48
N GLN A 235 -27.95 53.12 16.80
CA GLN A 235 -26.68 52.76 17.45
C GLN A 235 -26.12 53.90 18.30
N ARG A 236 -26.32 55.17 17.91
CA ARG A 236 -25.95 56.31 18.77
C ARG A 236 -26.68 56.27 20.12
N LEU A 237 -27.93 55.79 20.16
CA LEU A 237 -28.69 55.74 21.41
C LEU A 237 -28.43 54.47 22.24
N TYR A 238 -28.26 53.33 21.57
CA TYR A 238 -28.35 52.01 22.19
C TYR A 238 -27.17 51.09 21.87
N GLY A 239 -26.14 51.59 21.20
CA GLY A 239 -24.97 50.80 20.87
C GLY A 239 -25.18 49.86 19.69
N ASP A 240 -24.14 49.13 19.33
CA ASP A 240 -24.24 48.04 18.38
C ASP A 240 -24.62 46.69 19.03
N ALA A 241 -24.87 45.67 18.20
CA ALA A 241 -25.38 44.38 18.66
C ALA A 241 -24.34 43.56 19.46
N PHE A 242 -23.06 43.91 19.41
CA PHE A 242 -22.00 43.24 20.16
C PHE A 242 -21.85 43.77 21.59
N GLU A 243 -22.51 44.89 21.90
CA GLU A 243 -22.52 45.50 23.24
C GLU A 243 -23.60 44.89 24.16
N GLU A 244 -24.56 44.13 23.58
CA GLU A 244 -25.66 43.51 24.33
C GLU A 244 -25.20 42.73 25.57
N ASN A 245 -25.88 42.94 26.70
CA ASN A 245 -25.59 42.28 27.98
C ASN A 245 -24.18 42.58 28.56
N GLY A 246 -23.61 43.75 28.25
CA GLY A 246 -22.31 44.19 28.76
C GLY A 246 -21.14 43.64 27.94
N GLY A 247 -21.34 43.59 26.62
CA GLY A 247 -20.49 42.94 25.62
C GLY A 247 -19.11 43.59 25.46
N ASN A 248 -18.77 44.00 24.25
CA ASN A 248 -17.39 44.35 23.90
C ASN A 248 -16.86 45.69 24.46
N ASP A 249 -17.63 46.49 25.20
CA ASP A 249 -17.19 47.76 25.82
C ASP A 249 -16.07 47.59 26.87
N SER A 250 -15.82 46.36 27.28
CA SER A 250 -14.83 46.04 28.31
C SER A 250 -13.94 44.89 27.89
N LEU A 251 -12.70 44.92 28.38
CA LEU A 251 -11.74 43.86 28.15
C LEU A 251 -12.25 42.47 28.62
N ALA A 252 -13.05 42.42 29.68
CA ALA A 252 -13.63 41.16 30.18
C ALA A 252 -14.75 40.62 29.30
N GLY A 253 -15.44 41.50 28.56
CA GLY A 253 -16.52 41.16 27.63
C GLY A 253 -16.06 41.09 26.17
N ALA A 254 -14.75 41.09 25.91
CA ALA A 254 -14.20 41.13 24.56
C ALA A 254 -14.79 40.04 23.65
N THR A 255 -15.33 40.44 22.49
CA THR A 255 -15.92 39.53 21.52
C THR A 255 -14.88 38.55 20.97
N ALA A 256 -15.10 37.26 21.14
CA ALA A 256 -14.17 36.22 20.70
C ALA A 256 -14.27 35.97 19.18
N VAL A 257 -13.18 36.27 18.47
CA VAL A 257 -12.99 35.97 17.05
C VAL A 257 -12.66 34.49 16.84
N GLY A 258 -12.01 33.86 17.84
CA GLY A 258 -11.55 32.48 17.79
C GLY A 258 -10.08 32.34 17.38
N ALA A 259 -9.67 31.12 17.05
CA ALA A 259 -8.31 30.82 16.60
C ALA A 259 -8.13 31.27 15.14
N LEU A 260 -7.13 32.11 14.88
CA LEU A 260 -6.81 32.48 13.51
C LEU A 260 -6.11 31.30 12.82
N GLN A 261 -6.59 30.95 11.63
CA GLN A 261 -5.96 29.96 10.77
C GLN A 261 -5.17 30.66 9.66
N PHE A 262 -4.08 30.03 9.23
CA PHE A 262 -3.27 30.59 8.16
C PHE A 262 -4.06 30.72 6.85
N ASP A 263 -3.88 31.86 6.20
CA ASP A 263 -4.48 32.20 4.92
C ASP A 263 -6.01 32.13 4.88
N GLN A 264 -6.65 32.14 6.06
CA GLN A 264 -8.11 32.22 6.25
C GLN A 264 -8.47 33.54 6.94
N PRO A 265 -8.67 34.64 6.19
CA PRO A 265 -8.99 35.93 6.79
C PRO A 265 -10.38 35.92 7.44
N VAL A 266 -10.49 36.56 8.61
CA VAL A 266 -11.75 36.75 9.33
C VAL A 266 -12.16 38.22 9.21
N THR A 267 -13.43 38.48 8.90
CA THR A 267 -13.97 39.84 8.79
C THR A 267 -15.24 39.95 9.63
N LEU A 268 -15.33 40.97 10.48
CA LEU A 268 -16.50 41.33 11.29
C LEU A 268 -16.97 42.73 10.89
N GLY A 269 -18.27 42.99 10.91
CA GLY A 269 -18.83 44.21 10.31
C GLY A 269 -18.98 44.06 8.81
N ASN A 270 -20.20 43.95 8.29
CA ASN A 270 -20.42 43.83 6.85
C ASN A 270 -21.10 45.05 6.20
N ALA A 271 -21.26 46.14 6.96
CA ALA A 271 -21.80 47.39 6.47
C ALA A 271 -21.02 47.89 5.25
N ARG A 272 -21.75 48.31 4.21
CA ARG A 272 -21.18 48.84 2.97
C ARG A 272 -21.06 50.36 3.03
N ASN A 273 -20.25 50.92 2.14
CA ASN A 273 -20.18 52.37 1.94
C ASN A 273 -21.35 52.87 1.07
N SER A 274 -22.57 52.68 1.57
CA SER A 274 -23.84 52.92 0.89
C SER A 274 -24.85 53.50 1.87
N THR A 275 -25.76 54.35 1.39
CA THR A 275 -26.90 54.80 2.20
C THR A 275 -28.02 53.77 2.27
N VAL A 276 -28.03 52.83 1.32
CA VAL A 276 -28.98 51.71 1.27
C VAL A 276 -28.37 50.53 2.00
N ILE A 277 -29.11 49.98 2.97
CA ILE A 277 -28.79 48.75 3.69
C ILE A 277 -29.60 47.60 3.09
N THR A 278 -28.92 46.59 2.56
CA THR A 278 -29.58 45.41 1.99
C THR A 278 -29.82 44.32 3.03
N ALA A 279 -30.68 43.34 2.68
CA ALA A 279 -31.08 42.28 3.61
C ALA A 279 -29.95 41.28 3.99
N ASP A 280 -28.81 41.33 3.33
CA ASP A 280 -27.60 40.56 3.67
C ASP A 280 -26.64 41.33 4.60
N GLU A 281 -26.84 42.64 4.78
CA GLU A 281 -26.03 43.46 5.69
C GLU A 281 -26.51 43.30 7.14
N ARG A 282 -25.65 42.67 7.97
CA ARG A 282 -25.83 42.23 9.37
C ARG A 282 -24.54 42.50 10.17
N GLN A 283 -24.60 42.33 11.50
CA GLN A 283 -23.40 42.48 12.36
C GLN A 283 -22.77 43.87 12.22
N PHE A 284 -23.57 44.92 12.28
CA PHE A 284 -23.07 46.29 12.21
C PHE A 284 -22.21 46.57 13.43
N LEU A 285 -21.02 47.13 13.20
CA LEU A 285 -20.09 47.53 14.25
C LEU A 285 -19.98 49.05 14.28
N SER A 286 -19.94 49.64 15.46
CA SER A 286 -19.79 51.09 15.62
C SER A 286 -19.02 51.44 16.87
N ILE A 287 -18.34 52.59 16.83
CA ILE A 287 -18.06 53.35 18.05
C ILE A 287 -19.12 54.43 18.15
N ASP A 288 -19.87 54.53 19.25
CA ASP A 288 -20.97 55.48 19.38
C ASP A 288 -20.52 56.89 19.83
N ASP A 289 -19.46 57.02 20.64
CA ASP A 289 -18.82 58.28 21.04
C ASP A 289 -17.34 58.19 21.49
N ASP A 290 -16.85 59.21 22.20
CA ASP A 290 -15.49 59.30 22.73
C ASP A 290 -15.28 58.53 24.05
N THR A 291 -16.34 57.98 24.62
CA THR A 291 -16.30 57.10 25.79
C THR A 291 -16.41 55.62 25.44
N ASP A 292 -16.91 55.32 24.24
CA ASP A 292 -17.06 53.98 23.72
C ASP A 292 -15.74 53.35 23.23
N VAL A 293 -15.57 52.07 23.57
CA VAL A 293 -14.35 51.29 23.35
C VAL A 293 -14.68 49.82 23.12
N ASP A 294 -14.51 49.37 21.89
CA ASP A 294 -14.70 47.96 21.55
C ASP A 294 -13.47 47.09 21.78
N TYR A 295 -13.67 45.95 22.43
CA TYR A 295 -12.67 44.90 22.59
C TYR A 295 -13.02 43.61 21.84
N PHE A 296 -12.05 43.07 21.11
CA PHE A 296 -12.11 41.75 20.47
C PHE A 296 -10.95 40.89 20.94
N SER A 297 -11.09 39.56 20.93
CA SER A 297 -10.01 38.63 21.26
C SER A 297 -9.81 37.55 20.20
N PHE A 298 -8.56 37.17 19.94
CA PHE A 298 -8.21 36.06 19.06
C PHE A 298 -7.07 35.23 19.64
N THR A 299 -6.97 33.97 19.22
CA THR A 299 -5.89 33.07 19.63
C THR A 299 -5.00 32.67 18.46
N LEU A 300 -3.72 32.48 18.76
CA LEU A 300 -2.73 31.87 17.88
C LEU A 300 -2.24 30.57 18.50
N ASN A 301 -2.31 29.48 17.75
CA ASN A 301 -1.81 28.18 18.19
C ASN A 301 -0.30 28.03 17.94
N GLU A 302 0.23 28.79 17.00
CA GLU A 302 1.63 28.80 16.59
C GLU A 302 2.07 30.22 16.22
N LYS A 303 3.37 30.43 16.05
CA LYS A 303 3.93 31.75 15.72
C LYS A 303 3.45 32.20 14.33
N ALA A 304 2.96 33.42 14.21
CA ALA A 304 2.29 33.89 12.99
C ALA A 304 2.65 35.33 12.63
N ASN A 305 2.66 35.66 11.34
CA ASN A 305 2.55 37.02 10.84
C ASN A 305 1.07 37.41 10.82
N VAL A 306 0.66 38.35 11.68
CA VAL A 306 -0.72 38.79 11.85
C VAL A 306 -0.95 40.20 11.31
N ARG A 307 -2.00 40.36 10.53
CA ARG A 307 -2.60 41.65 10.17
C ARG A 307 -3.92 41.82 10.93
N VAL A 308 -4.07 42.94 11.62
CA VAL A 308 -5.38 43.42 12.11
C VAL A 308 -5.66 44.75 11.43
N GLY A 309 -6.86 44.93 10.86
CA GLY A 309 -7.25 46.18 10.22
C GLY A 309 -8.66 46.61 10.63
N VAL A 310 -8.86 47.92 10.79
CA VAL A 310 -10.18 48.53 11.03
C VAL A 310 -10.45 49.57 9.94
N ASP A 311 -11.56 49.43 9.24
CA ASP A 311 -11.95 50.33 8.14
C ASP A 311 -13.28 51.04 8.50
N PRO A 312 -13.34 52.37 8.51
CA PRO A 312 -14.61 53.07 8.73
C PRO A 312 -15.60 52.78 7.59
N ARG A 313 -16.90 52.80 7.91
CA ARG A 313 -18.01 52.53 7.00
C ARG A 313 -18.99 53.70 6.97
N GLY A 314 -19.54 53.96 5.79
CA GLY A 314 -20.55 55.02 5.61
C GLY A 314 -20.56 55.59 4.19
N ALA A 315 -21.48 56.52 3.95
CA ALA A 315 -21.66 57.22 2.69
C ALA A 315 -21.99 58.70 2.91
N SER A 316 -21.83 59.51 1.86
CA SER A 316 -22.26 60.91 1.90
C SER A 316 -23.71 61.09 1.45
N TYR A 317 -24.48 61.91 2.16
CA TYR A 317 -25.89 62.22 1.86
C TYR A 317 -26.31 63.59 2.38
N MET A 318 -27.45 64.09 1.91
CA MET A 318 -28.10 65.28 2.47
C MET A 318 -29.08 64.88 3.56
N ALA A 319 -29.05 65.56 4.70
CA ALA A 319 -30.01 65.35 5.79
C ALA A 319 -30.33 66.66 6.50
N GLY A 320 -31.56 66.75 7.03
CA GLY A 320 -32.02 67.83 7.88
C GLY A 320 -33.31 67.46 8.61
N PRO A 321 -33.76 68.28 9.57
CA PRO A 321 -35.03 68.06 10.24
C PRO A 321 -36.20 68.14 9.25
N GLU A 322 -37.33 67.51 9.60
CA GLU A 322 -38.57 67.56 8.80
C GLU A 322 -38.94 68.99 8.39
N ASP A 323 -39.17 69.19 7.09
CA ASP A 323 -39.51 70.46 6.45
C ASP A 323 -38.47 71.59 6.67
N GLN A 324 -37.23 71.26 7.03
CA GLN A 324 -36.13 72.23 7.24
C GLN A 324 -35.00 72.10 6.20
N PRO A 325 -34.10 73.10 6.09
CA PRO A 325 -32.95 73.03 5.19
C PRO A 325 -32.03 71.83 5.50
N GLN A 326 -31.69 71.07 4.47
CA GLN A 326 -30.77 69.93 4.56
C GLN A 326 -29.31 70.34 4.33
N GLN A 327 -28.38 69.60 4.93
CA GLN A 327 -26.94 69.78 4.78
C GLN A 327 -26.25 68.47 4.40
N SER A 328 -25.08 68.57 3.76
CA SER A 328 -24.28 67.40 3.41
C SER A 328 -23.62 66.82 4.66
N LEU A 329 -23.81 65.52 4.88
CA LEU A 329 -23.08 64.71 5.85
C LEU A 329 -22.17 63.72 5.12
N ASN A 330 -21.00 63.43 5.67
CA ASN A 330 -20.17 62.31 5.24
C ASN A 330 -20.04 61.29 6.37
N ALA A 331 -20.94 60.29 6.40
CA ALA A 331 -20.97 59.28 7.46
C ALA A 331 -19.73 58.36 7.47
N LEU A 332 -18.92 58.37 6.41
CA LEU A 332 -17.66 57.63 6.38
C LEU A 332 -16.59 58.24 7.29
N ALA A 333 -16.72 59.51 7.68
CA ALA A 333 -15.67 60.28 8.35
C ALA A 333 -16.21 61.11 9.53
N LEU A 334 -17.08 60.52 10.34
CA LEU A 334 -17.65 61.14 11.54
C LEU A 334 -16.68 61.09 12.73
N ASN A 335 -15.96 59.96 12.88
CA ASN A 335 -14.97 59.77 13.94
C ASN A 335 -13.64 59.23 13.38
N ASN A 336 -12.53 59.51 14.07
CA ASN A 336 -11.20 59.03 13.70
C ASN A 336 -10.85 57.78 14.52
N LEU A 337 -11.01 56.60 13.93
CA LEU A 337 -10.81 55.34 14.65
C LEU A 337 -9.33 55.09 14.94
N ALA A 338 -9.02 54.75 16.19
CA ALA A 338 -7.72 54.27 16.62
C ALA A 338 -7.76 52.75 16.84
N LEU A 339 -6.68 52.06 16.47
CA LEU A 339 -6.55 50.60 16.60
C LEU A 339 -5.40 50.25 17.53
N SER A 340 -5.65 49.41 18.54
CA SER A 340 -4.62 48.89 19.44
C SER A 340 -4.62 47.37 19.48
N LEU A 341 -3.43 46.77 19.45
CA LEU A 341 -3.19 45.35 19.67
C LEU A 341 -2.55 45.15 21.05
N LEU A 342 -3.15 44.28 21.85
CA LEU A 342 -2.81 44.04 23.25
C LEU A 342 -2.50 42.56 23.48
N ALA A 343 -1.55 42.28 24.37
CA ALA A 343 -1.16 40.95 24.84
C ALA A 343 -1.35 40.84 26.37
N ASP A 344 -0.98 39.69 26.93
CA ASP A 344 -1.03 39.40 28.38
C ASP A 344 -2.43 39.65 28.95
N ASN A 345 -3.45 39.08 28.29
CA ASN A 345 -4.87 39.30 28.58
C ASN A 345 -5.25 40.78 28.62
N GLY A 346 -4.78 41.56 27.64
CA GLY A 346 -5.14 42.96 27.44
C GLY A 346 -4.35 43.97 28.28
N THR A 347 -3.44 43.51 29.15
CA THR A 347 -2.72 44.40 30.07
C THR A 347 -1.50 45.09 29.46
N ARG A 348 -0.97 44.58 28.33
CA ARG A 348 0.20 45.14 27.65
C ARG A 348 -0.10 45.49 26.20
N THR A 349 0.12 46.74 25.80
CA THR A 349 0.07 47.16 24.41
C THR A 349 1.27 46.63 23.62
N VAL A 350 0.99 45.77 22.62
CA VAL A 350 1.96 45.31 21.62
C VAL A 350 2.12 46.37 20.54
N ASN A 351 1.00 46.94 20.11
CA ASN A 351 1.00 48.04 19.17
C ASN A 351 -0.25 48.92 19.28
N ALA A 352 -0.13 50.16 18.85
CA ALA A 352 -1.25 51.08 18.71
C ALA A 352 -0.98 51.98 17.50
N VAL A 353 -2.01 52.24 16.71
CA VAL A 353 -1.94 53.04 15.50
C VAL A 353 -3.17 53.93 15.40
N ASP A 354 -2.91 55.18 15.01
CA ASP A 354 -3.84 56.26 14.70
C ASP A 354 -3.07 57.17 13.73
N ALA A 355 -2.82 56.65 12.53
CA ALA A 355 -1.88 57.23 11.57
C ALA A 355 -2.59 57.92 10.40
N THR A 356 -3.82 57.51 10.12
CA THR A 356 -4.72 58.05 9.12
C THR A 356 -5.73 58.99 9.78
N GLY A 357 -6.40 59.82 8.97
CA GLY A 357 -7.47 60.68 9.48
C GLY A 357 -8.85 60.05 9.25
N ALA A 358 -9.88 60.66 9.82
CA ALA A 358 -11.27 60.23 9.68
C ALA A 358 -11.64 59.92 8.20
N GLY A 359 -12.33 58.79 7.98
CA GLY A 359 -12.65 58.28 6.65
C GLY A 359 -11.61 57.36 6.01
N SER A 360 -10.49 57.11 6.69
CA SER A 360 -9.50 56.11 6.29
C SER A 360 -9.33 55.05 7.38
N GLY A 361 -8.97 53.83 6.98
CA GLY A 361 -8.77 52.71 7.90
C GLY A 361 -7.36 52.63 8.46
N GLU A 362 -7.24 51.94 9.59
CA GLU A 362 -5.99 51.66 10.29
C GLU A 362 -5.61 50.18 10.16
N ALA A 363 -4.30 49.86 10.18
CA ALA A 363 -3.85 48.48 10.19
C ALA A 363 -2.54 48.27 10.96
N ILE A 364 -2.47 47.15 11.69
CA ILE A 364 -1.30 46.67 12.42
C ILE A 364 -0.80 45.38 11.77
N TRP A 365 0.51 45.31 11.49
CA TRP A 365 1.20 44.11 10.99
C TRP A 365 2.25 43.66 11.99
N ARG A 366 2.07 42.52 12.67
CA ARG A 366 3.03 42.04 13.68
C ARG A 366 3.25 40.55 13.57
N GLN A 367 4.50 40.13 13.74
CA GLN A 367 4.79 38.75 14.05
C GLN A 367 4.53 38.52 15.54
N LEU A 368 3.72 37.53 15.85
CA LEU A 368 3.23 37.24 17.20
C LEU A 368 3.53 35.79 17.56
N ASP A 369 3.92 35.56 18.81
CA ASP A 369 4.08 34.23 19.38
C ASP A 369 2.71 33.60 19.71
N PRO A 370 2.63 32.26 19.90
CA PRO A 370 1.39 31.60 20.30
C PRO A 370 0.80 32.21 21.57
N GLY A 371 -0.52 32.37 21.61
CA GLY A 371 -1.21 32.96 22.76
C GLY A 371 -2.49 33.69 22.40
N THR A 372 -3.10 34.31 23.41
CA THR A 372 -4.32 35.10 23.29
C THR A 372 -3.99 36.59 23.21
N TYR A 373 -4.51 37.24 22.18
CA TYR A 373 -4.35 38.67 21.94
C TYR A 373 -5.70 39.35 21.93
N HIS A 374 -5.70 40.64 22.27
CA HIS A 374 -6.89 41.47 22.25
C HIS A 374 -6.69 42.64 21.30
N VAL A 375 -7.75 43.06 20.65
CA VAL A 375 -7.80 44.26 19.82
C VAL A 375 -8.72 45.25 20.51
N ARG A 376 -8.33 46.52 20.54
CA ARG A 376 -9.14 47.62 21.05
C ARG A 376 -9.34 48.66 19.95
N ILE A 377 -10.58 49.07 19.73
CA ILE A 377 -10.98 50.14 18.82
C ILE A 377 -11.63 51.26 19.66
N ASN A 378 -11.34 52.52 19.34
CA ASN A 378 -11.96 53.67 19.99
C ASN A 378 -11.87 54.90 19.09
N GLY A 379 -12.70 55.91 19.32
CA GLY A 379 -12.67 57.22 18.63
C GLY A 379 -12.45 58.38 19.61
N PRO A 380 -11.85 59.51 19.17
CA PRO A 380 -11.66 60.67 20.04
C PRO A 380 -12.81 61.70 20.00
N LEU A 381 -13.80 61.52 19.13
CA LEU A 381 -14.92 62.46 18.97
C LEU A 381 -16.20 61.90 19.58
N ASP A 382 -17.01 62.77 20.16
CA ASP A 382 -18.35 62.48 20.69
C ASP A 382 -19.38 62.33 19.55
N ASP A 383 -19.10 61.41 18.62
CA ASP A 383 -19.90 61.14 17.42
C ASP A 383 -19.74 59.67 16.96
N ILE A 384 -20.79 59.13 16.35
CA ILE A 384 -20.84 57.73 15.95
C ILE A 384 -20.00 57.48 14.70
N GLN A 385 -19.32 56.33 14.63
CA GLN A 385 -18.66 55.87 13.42
C GLN A 385 -18.82 54.35 13.24
N LEU A 386 -19.51 53.95 12.18
CA LEU A 386 -19.54 52.54 11.76
C LEU A 386 -18.16 52.09 11.28
N TYR A 387 -17.84 50.81 11.45
CA TYR A 387 -16.59 50.23 10.94
C TYR A 387 -16.70 48.75 10.56
N GLN A 388 -15.65 48.23 9.92
CA GLN A 388 -15.40 46.81 9.69
C GLN A 388 -14.04 46.44 10.26
N LEU A 389 -13.94 45.28 10.91
CA LEU A 389 -12.72 44.74 11.49
C LEU A 389 -12.25 43.51 10.72
N GLN A 390 -10.95 43.40 10.47
CA GLN A 390 -10.34 42.34 9.66
C GLN A 390 -9.13 41.73 10.38
N PHE A 391 -9.02 40.41 10.31
CA PHE A 391 -7.89 39.62 10.82
C PHE A 391 -7.34 38.74 9.71
N GLN A 392 -6.01 38.63 9.62
CA GLN A 392 -5.34 37.69 8.74
C GLN A 392 -4.09 37.15 9.45
N ALA A 393 -3.88 35.84 9.39
CA ALA A 393 -2.65 35.20 9.85
C ALA A 393 -1.98 34.49 8.66
N SER A 394 -0.66 34.49 8.65
CA SER A 394 0.15 33.75 7.69
C SER A 394 1.39 33.19 8.40
N ALA A 395 1.94 32.10 7.86
CA ALA A 395 3.17 31.53 8.39
C ALA A 395 4.34 32.54 8.29
N PRO A 396 5.29 32.51 9.23
CA PRO A 396 6.59 33.14 9.03
C PRO A 396 7.26 32.63 7.75
N THR A 397 8.07 33.46 7.10
CA THR A 397 8.89 32.99 5.97
C THR A 397 9.90 31.94 6.46
N PRO A 398 9.94 30.74 5.84
CA PRO A 398 10.97 29.74 6.12
C PRO A 398 12.38 30.31 6.02
N ARG A 399 13.26 29.89 6.92
CA ARG A 399 14.69 30.22 6.90
C ARG A 399 15.51 29.01 6.53
N ASP A 400 16.65 29.26 5.90
CA ASP A 400 17.68 28.24 5.69
C ASP A 400 18.59 28.19 6.92
N LEU A 401 18.63 27.04 7.57
CA LEU A 401 19.30 26.81 8.83
C LEU A 401 20.33 25.67 8.67
N THR A 402 21.53 25.83 9.24
CA THR A 402 22.54 24.77 9.30
C THR A 402 22.67 24.25 10.72
N TRP A 403 22.64 22.93 10.91
CA TRP A 403 22.79 22.31 12.22
C TRP A 403 24.19 22.51 12.77
N THR A 404 24.28 23.00 14.00
CA THR A 404 25.54 23.17 14.74
C THR A 404 25.60 22.31 16.01
N GLY A 405 24.45 21.94 16.58
CA GLY A 405 24.34 21.23 17.86
C GLY A 405 25.07 21.94 19.02
N ALA A 406 25.26 23.26 18.92
CA ALA A 406 26.14 24.01 19.80
C ALA A 406 25.66 24.05 21.26
N ALA A 407 24.35 24.01 21.50
CA ALA A 407 23.80 23.97 22.85
C ALA A 407 23.67 22.53 23.37
N ASN A 408 23.18 21.61 22.54
CA ASN A 408 23.03 20.18 22.83
C ASN A 408 22.69 19.40 21.52
N ALA A 409 22.47 18.09 21.63
CA ALA A 409 22.10 17.24 20.50
C ALA A 409 20.58 17.25 20.16
N ALA A 410 19.76 18.00 20.88
CA ALA A 410 18.30 17.98 20.73
C ALA A 410 17.83 18.86 19.56
N TRP A 411 16.99 18.30 18.69
CA TRP A 411 16.22 19.06 17.73
C TRP A 411 14.80 19.30 18.28
N GLU A 412 14.54 20.58 18.61
CA GLU A 412 13.34 21.04 19.27
C GLU A 412 12.77 22.27 18.55
N VAL A 413 11.45 22.43 18.54
CA VAL A 413 10.78 23.62 18.00
C VAL A 413 10.86 24.76 19.02
N ASP A 414 11.35 25.94 18.59
CA ASP A 414 11.40 27.18 19.37
C ASP A 414 12.15 27.11 20.73
N ALA A 415 13.07 26.15 20.91
CA ALA A 415 13.76 25.94 22.18
C ALA A 415 15.28 26.17 22.12
N SER A 416 16.07 25.19 21.67
CA SER A 416 17.53 25.22 21.70
C SER A 416 18.13 25.93 20.48
N GLN A 417 19.12 26.82 20.70
CA GLN A 417 19.87 27.50 19.63
C GLN A 417 20.91 26.58 18.98
N ASN A 418 20.46 25.46 18.42
CA ASN A 418 21.30 24.43 17.79
C ASN A 418 21.49 24.63 16.28
N PHE A 419 20.94 25.69 15.70
CA PHE A 419 21.05 26.00 14.28
C PHE A 419 21.75 27.34 14.05
N ASP A 420 22.41 27.52 12.92
CA ASP A 420 22.93 28.80 12.42
C ASP A 420 22.09 29.25 11.22
N ASN A 421 21.66 30.51 11.23
CA ASN A 421 20.92 31.15 10.13
C ASN A 421 21.82 31.89 9.13
N GLY A 422 23.14 31.68 9.20
CA GLY A 422 24.15 32.34 8.38
C GLY A 422 24.68 33.65 8.97
N VAL A 423 24.14 34.10 10.12
CA VAL A 423 24.58 35.31 10.82
C VAL A 423 24.80 35.05 12.31
N ASN A 424 23.85 34.38 12.98
CA ASN A 424 23.90 34.10 14.41
C ASN A 424 23.29 32.71 14.70
N PRO A 425 23.64 32.11 15.86
CA PRO A 425 22.88 30.98 16.40
C PRO A 425 21.39 31.32 16.53
N ASP A 426 20.55 30.38 16.15
CA ASP A 426 19.10 30.51 16.03
C ASP A 426 18.41 29.19 16.42
N VAL A 427 17.10 29.28 16.67
CA VAL A 427 16.23 28.15 16.96
C VAL A 427 15.49 27.72 15.69
N PHE A 428 15.20 26.42 15.60
CA PHE A 428 14.35 25.87 14.55
C PHE A 428 12.88 26.24 14.78
N ARG A 429 12.18 26.56 13.69
CA ARG A 429 10.72 26.74 13.64
C ARG A 429 10.13 25.88 12.54
N THR A 430 8.87 25.49 12.74
CA THR A 430 8.09 24.78 11.72
C THR A 430 8.18 25.51 10.38
N GLY A 431 8.42 24.75 9.32
CA GLY A 431 8.58 25.23 7.96
C GLY A 431 10.01 25.64 7.59
N ASP A 432 10.93 25.86 8.54
CA ASP A 432 12.33 26.16 8.22
C ASP A 432 12.98 25.00 7.43
N HIS A 433 13.95 25.36 6.59
CA HIS A 433 14.74 24.42 5.80
C HIS A 433 16.04 24.16 6.56
N VAL A 434 16.35 22.89 6.83
CA VAL A 434 17.48 22.52 7.67
C VAL A 434 18.50 21.70 6.91
N THR A 435 19.77 22.06 7.05
CA THR A 435 20.91 21.31 6.53
C THR A 435 21.72 20.72 7.69
N PHE A 436 21.93 19.42 7.65
CA PHE A 436 22.83 18.68 8.52
C PHE A 436 24.08 18.34 7.72
N ASP A 437 25.21 18.94 8.10
CA ASP A 437 26.51 18.71 7.46
C ASP A 437 27.55 18.23 8.48
N ASP A 438 28.80 18.08 8.05
CA ASP A 438 29.90 17.60 8.89
C ASP A 438 30.41 18.63 9.92
N SER A 439 29.79 19.82 10.02
CA SER A 439 30.22 20.87 10.96
C SER A 439 29.67 20.69 12.38
N GLY A 440 28.53 20.01 12.52
CA GLY A 440 27.87 19.72 13.80
C GLY A 440 28.12 18.29 14.32
N PRO A 441 27.59 17.94 15.50
CA PRO A 441 27.59 16.55 15.98
C PRO A 441 26.68 15.68 15.12
N GLN A 442 27.16 14.48 14.77
CA GLN A 442 26.50 13.54 13.86
C GLN A 442 25.39 12.69 14.52
N THR A 443 24.98 13.03 15.75
CA THR A 443 23.83 12.40 16.42
C THR A 443 22.85 13.50 16.81
N VAL A 444 21.63 13.37 16.33
CA VAL A 444 20.54 14.34 16.51
C VAL A 444 19.36 13.63 17.15
N THR A 445 18.95 14.11 18.32
CA THR A 445 17.80 13.59 19.05
C THR A 445 16.58 14.45 18.77
N ILE A 446 15.63 13.93 18.01
CA ILE A 446 14.33 14.53 17.76
C ILE A 446 13.46 14.33 19.01
N VAL A 447 13.22 15.41 19.74
CA VAL A 447 12.56 15.34 21.07
C VAL A 447 11.03 15.22 20.95
N GLY A 448 10.45 15.87 19.95
CA GLY A 448 9.04 15.80 19.58
C GLY A 448 8.91 16.02 18.08
N ASP A 449 7.71 15.91 17.53
CA ASP A 449 7.52 16.00 16.07
C ASP A 449 8.04 17.33 15.51
N VAL A 450 8.87 17.24 14.48
CA VAL A 450 9.43 18.39 13.75
C VAL A 450 8.92 18.39 12.32
N SER A 451 8.46 19.57 11.89
CA SER A 451 7.89 19.78 10.55
C SER A 451 8.76 20.79 9.82
N ALA A 452 9.89 20.34 9.28
CA ALA A 452 10.76 21.17 8.44
C ALA A 452 10.17 21.31 7.04
N GLY A 453 10.53 22.36 6.30
CA GLY A 453 10.19 22.48 4.89
C GLY A 453 10.99 21.50 4.02
N ILE A 454 12.29 21.43 4.28
CA ILE A 454 13.24 20.49 3.66
C ILE A 454 14.25 20.08 4.73
N VAL A 455 14.55 18.79 4.81
CA VAL A 455 15.67 18.24 5.58
C VAL A 455 16.74 17.77 4.60
N THR A 456 17.89 18.43 4.57
CA THR A 456 19.05 18.02 3.78
C THR A 456 20.12 17.48 4.71
N VAL A 457 20.58 16.26 4.47
CA VAL A 457 21.70 15.64 5.17
C VAL A 457 22.83 15.47 4.16
N ASN A 458 23.84 16.33 4.22
CA ASN A 458 24.99 16.34 3.31
C ASN A 458 26.26 16.04 4.11
N THR A 459 26.59 14.75 4.21
CA THR A 459 27.62 14.26 5.12
C THR A 459 28.45 13.17 4.47
N ALA A 460 29.76 13.21 4.65
CA ALA A 460 30.65 12.11 4.29
C ALA A 460 30.77 11.07 5.41
N ASP A 461 30.36 11.42 6.63
CA ASP A 461 30.44 10.60 7.83
C ASP A 461 29.12 9.87 8.13
N ALA A 462 29.10 9.07 9.20
CA ALA A 462 27.87 8.43 9.66
C ALA A 462 27.05 9.40 10.51
N TYR A 463 25.77 9.60 10.16
CA TYR A 463 24.83 10.52 10.80
C TYR A 463 23.62 9.75 11.33
N VAL A 464 23.14 10.07 12.53
CA VAL A 464 22.03 9.34 13.18
C VAL A 464 20.96 10.33 13.67
N PHE A 465 19.72 10.08 13.25
CA PHE A 465 18.52 10.71 13.80
C PHE A 465 17.82 9.71 14.73
N ASP A 466 17.77 10.02 16.02
CA ASP A 466 17.10 9.23 17.05
C ASP A 466 16.11 10.07 17.86
N GLY A 467 15.51 9.49 18.90
CA GLY A 467 14.62 10.21 19.81
C GLY A 467 13.17 9.75 19.76
N ALA A 468 12.33 10.40 20.57
CA ALA A 468 10.91 10.05 20.72
C ALA A 468 10.00 10.78 19.71
N GLY A 469 10.50 11.83 19.06
CA GLY A 469 9.77 12.57 18.03
C GLY A 469 10.07 12.08 16.62
N SER A 470 9.32 12.62 15.66
CA SER A 470 9.33 12.18 14.25
C SER A 470 9.51 13.35 13.28
N LEU A 471 9.94 13.04 12.06
CA LEU A 471 9.86 13.96 10.92
C LEU A 471 8.43 13.90 10.34
N VAL A 472 7.66 14.98 10.41
CA VAL A 472 6.22 14.97 10.01
C VAL A 472 5.88 15.95 8.89
N GLY A 473 6.84 16.76 8.42
CA GLY A 473 6.63 17.74 7.34
C GLY A 473 7.80 17.81 6.37
N GLY A 474 7.54 18.36 5.19
CA GLY A 474 8.57 18.62 4.18
C GLY A 474 9.07 17.38 3.44
N SER A 475 10.29 17.46 2.94
CA SER A 475 11.01 16.38 2.24
C SER A 475 12.33 16.02 2.93
N LEU A 476 12.87 14.84 2.62
CA LEU A 476 14.18 14.38 3.08
C LEU A 476 15.13 14.22 1.88
N GLN A 477 16.31 14.81 1.96
CA GLN A 477 17.38 14.67 0.97
C GLN A 477 18.64 14.16 1.66
N VAL A 478 19.22 13.09 1.14
CA VAL A 478 20.48 12.51 1.63
C VAL A 478 21.54 12.62 0.52
N ASP A 479 22.68 13.21 0.86
CA ASP A 479 23.82 13.47 -0.02
C ASP A 479 25.15 13.37 0.78
N GLY A 480 26.29 13.54 0.12
CA GLY A 480 27.61 13.65 0.75
C GLY A 480 28.38 12.33 0.86
N GLY A 481 27.74 11.19 0.57
CA GLY A 481 28.39 9.88 0.45
C GLY A 481 28.48 9.06 1.74
N GLY A 482 28.09 9.61 2.89
CA GLY A 482 28.07 8.95 4.20
C GLY A 482 26.86 8.04 4.44
N LEU A 483 26.78 7.48 5.66
CA LEU A 483 25.64 6.66 6.11
C LEU A 483 24.72 7.50 6.99
N VAL A 484 23.49 7.73 6.56
CA VAL A 484 22.45 8.39 7.36
C VAL A 484 21.51 7.34 7.92
N THR A 485 21.37 7.27 9.24
CA THR A 485 20.46 6.35 9.93
C THR A 485 19.25 7.13 10.45
N LEU A 486 18.06 6.76 9.99
CA LEU A 486 16.78 7.23 10.49
C LEU A 486 16.22 6.20 11.48
N ALA A 487 16.53 6.38 12.76
CA ALA A 487 16.13 5.48 13.85
C ALA A 487 14.83 5.90 14.57
N THR A 488 14.28 7.06 14.24
CA THR A 488 12.99 7.53 14.78
C THR A 488 11.82 6.74 14.22
N SER A 489 10.78 6.58 15.03
CA SER A 489 9.49 6.00 14.63
C SER A 489 8.52 7.10 14.21
N GLY A 490 7.51 6.79 13.39
CA GLY A 490 6.40 7.71 13.11
C GLY A 490 6.68 8.79 12.05
N ASN A 491 7.80 8.68 11.32
CA ASN A 491 8.13 9.62 10.25
C ASN A 491 7.04 9.58 9.17
N SER A 492 6.36 10.71 8.97
CA SER A 492 5.12 10.86 8.17
C SER A 492 5.13 12.10 7.28
N TYR A 493 6.30 12.67 7.04
CA TYR A 493 6.47 13.79 6.12
C TYR A 493 5.92 13.47 4.72
N SER A 494 5.37 14.48 4.06
CA SER A 494 4.57 14.32 2.84
C SER A 494 5.35 14.54 1.53
N GLY A 495 6.50 15.21 1.60
CA GLY A 495 7.42 15.39 0.48
C GLY A 495 8.29 14.17 0.24
N PRO A 496 8.93 14.05 -0.94
CA PRO A 496 9.69 12.87 -1.30
C PRO A 496 10.94 12.68 -0.42
N THR A 497 11.38 11.43 -0.30
CA THR A 497 12.75 11.11 0.12
C THR A 497 13.61 10.94 -1.13
N THR A 498 14.73 11.65 -1.23
CA THR A 498 15.67 11.49 -2.35
C THR A 498 17.07 11.21 -1.80
N VAL A 499 17.59 10.03 -2.10
CA VAL A 499 18.98 9.66 -1.78
C VAL A 499 19.82 9.90 -3.03
N ILE A 500 20.59 10.99 -2.99
CA ILE A 500 21.41 11.48 -4.10
C ILE A 500 22.79 10.82 -4.08
N GLY A 501 23.35 10.59 -2.90
CA GLY A 501 24.63 9.93 -2.69
C GLY A 501 24.77 9.41 -1.26
N GLY A 502 25.55 8.35 -1.08
CA GLY A 502 25.69 7.66 0.22
C GLY A 502 24.57 6.67 0.48
N THR A 503 24.34 6.34 1.75
CA THR A 503 23.36 5.34 2.19
C THR A 503 22.37 5.94 3.17
N LEU A 504 21.07 5.76 2.93
CA LEU A 504 20.02 5.99 3.94
C LEU A 504 19.59 4.65 4.55
N ALA A 505 19.87 4.42 5.83
CA ALA A 505 19.36 3.28 6.59
C ALA A 505 18.11 3.68 7.38
N ILE A 506 16.99 3.01 7.13
CA ILE A 506 15.74 3.19 7.88
C ILE A 506 15.66 2.05 8.89
N THR A 507 15.77 2.38 10.17
CA THR A 507 15.82 1.40 11.27
C THR A 507 14.73 1.57 12.32
N GLY A 508 14.08 2.74 12.37
CA GLY A 508 12.89 2.96 13.20
C GLY A 508 11.63 2.31 12.62
N ASP A 509 10.48 2.56 13.24
CA ASP A 509 9.18 2.13 12.69
C ASP A 509 8.82 2.95 11.45
N ALA A 510 8.65 2.28 10.32
CA ALA A 510 8.39 2.87 9.01
C ALA A 510 6.89 2.85 8.60
N ASN A 511 5.98 2.35 9.45
CA ASN A 511 4.55 2.23 9.14
C ASN A 511 3.88 3.55 8.75
N ALA A 512 4.38 4.68 9.24
CA ALA A 512 3.82 6.00 8.96
C ALA A 512 4.33 6.62 7.64
N MET A 513 5.35 6.01 7.01
CA MET A 513 5.97 6.54 5.79
C MET A 513 5.10 6.26 4.57
N ALA A 514 4.65 7.31 3.90
CA ALA A 514 3.78 7.22 2.71
C ALA A 514 4.31 8.00 1.48
N SER A 515 5.42 8.73 1.61
CA SER A 515 6.02 9.52 0.53
C SER A 515 6.89 8.66 -0.40
N PRO A 516 7.02 9.01 -1.70
CA PRO A 516 7.96 8.32 -2.58
C PRO A 516 9.41 8.37 -2.09
N ILE A 517 10.15 7.27 -2.28
CA ILE A 517 11.60 7.17 -2.01
C ILE A 517 12.33 6.92 -3.34
N THR A 518 13.18 7.87 -3.74
CA THR A 518 14.01 7.77 -4.96
C THR A 518 15.46 7.50 -4.58
N ILE A 519 16.06 6.48 -5.19
CA ILE A 519 17.45 6.06 -5.01
C ILE A 519 18.21 6.31 -6.30
N ARG A 520 19.12 7.29 -6.30
CA ARG A 520 19.88 7.68 -7.49
C ARG A 520 21.11 6.79 -7.72
N ALA A 521 21.68 6.93 -8.91
CA ALA A 521 22.95 6.30 -9.27
C ALA A 521 24.06 6.55 -8.23
N GLY A 522 24.63 5.48 -7.68
CA GLY A 522 25.69 5.54 -6.65
C GLY A 522 25.20 5.75 -5.22
N ALA A 523 23.88 5.78 -5.00
CA ALA A 523 23.26 5.84 -3.69
C ALA A 523 22.64 4.49 -3.28
N ALA A 524 22.41 4.31 -1.98
CA ALA A 524 21.74 3.14 -1.44
C ALA A 524 20.67 3.49 -0.39
N VAL A 525 19.63 2.67 -0.31
CA VAL A 525 18.72 2.62 0.85
C VAL A 525 18.82 1.26 1.49
N VAL A 526 18.94 1.21 2.82
CA VAL A 526 18.86 -0.01 3.61
C VAL A 526 17.56 0.02 4.41
N MET A 527 16.61 -0.83 4.04
CA MET A 527 15.38 -1.08 4.78
C MET A 527 15.65 -2.15 5.84
N ASN A 528 15.85 -1.74 7.09
CA ASN A 528 15.90 -2.67 8.22
C ASN A 528 15.09 -2.11 9.42
N PRO A 529 13.82 -1.72 9.20
CA PRO A 529 12.98 -1.09 10.21
C PRO A 529 12.60 -2.05 11.33
N SER A 530 12.23 -1.51 12.49
CA SER A 530 11.67 -2.31 13.59
C SER A 530 10.27 -2.83 13.28
N ASP A 531 9.52 -2.13 12.41
CA ASP A 531 8.24 -2.52 11.85
C ASP A 531 7.99 -1.74 10.55
N ALA A 532 7.44 -2.41 9.54
CA ALA A 532 7.08 -1.84 8.24
C ALA A 532 5.84 -2.49 7.62
N ALA A 533 5.02 -3.21 8.41
CA ALA A 533 3.86 -3.94 7.91
C ALA A 533 2.85 -3.05 7.14
N ALA A 534 2.78 -1.75 7.47
CA ALA A 534 1.87 -0.78 6.88
C ALA A 534 2.56 0.33 6.07
N ILE A 535 3.85 0.18 5.73
CA ILE A 535 4.56 1.17 4.92
C ILE A 535 3.85 1.36 3.56
N ALA A 536 3.57 2.61 3.21
CA ALA A 536 2.85 2.97 1.98
C ALA A 536 3.75 3.70 0.95
N SER A 537 5.04 3.84 1.25
CA SER A 537 6.01 4.51 0.38
C SER A 537 6.31 3.67 -0.86
N THR A 538 6.23 4.29 -2.04
CA THR A 538 6.72 3.70 -3.30
C THR A 538 8.22 3.85 -3.40
N PHE A 539 8.90 2.87 -4.02
CA PHE A 539 10.34 2.91 -4.24
C PHE A 539 10.66 3.07 -5.72
N ASP A 540 11.54 4.01 -6.05
CA ASP A 540 12.08 4.21 -7.39
C ASP A 540 13.61 4.04 -7.33
N VAL A 541 14.07 2.86 -7.77
CA VAL A 541 15.48 2.49 -7.81
C VAL A 541 16.00 2.80 -9.21
N GLU A 542 16.67 3.94 -9.39
CA GLU A 542 17.23 4.34 -10.67
C GLU A 542 18.43 3.46 -11.06
N GLU A 543 18.84 3.52 -12.33
CA GLU A 543 20.03 2.81 -12.83
C GLU A 543 21.27 3.18 -11.98
N GLY A 544 21.92 2.16 -11.41
CA GLY A 544 23.06 2.31 -10.51
C GLY A 544 22.71 2.64 -9.05
N GLY A 545 21.44 2.79 -8.70
CA GLY A 545 20.95 2.86 -7.32
C GLY A 545 20.77 1.46 -6.70
N VAL A 546 20.80 1.38 -5.37
CA VAL A 546 20.69 0.09 -4.65
C VAL A 546 19.65 0.14 -3.53
N LEU A 547 18.73 -0.82 -3.50
CA LEU A 547 17.83 -1.06 -2.38
C LEU A 547 18.20 -2.36 -1.68
N ASP A 548 18.63 -2.26 -0.43
CA ASP A 548 18.87 -3.40 0.45
C ASP A 548 17.65 -3.62 1.34
N ILE A 549 17.06 -4.81 1.27
CA ILE A 549 15.97 -5.23 2.15
C ILE A 549 16.56 -6.17 3.19
N GLY A 550 16.65 -5.66 4.42
CA GLY A 550 17.28 -6.31 5.54
C GLY A 550 18.80 -6.20 5.56
N VAL A 551 19.41 -6.97 6.44
CA VAL A 551 20.86 -7.04 6.64
C VAL A 551 21.31 -8.48 6.82
N ALA A 552 22.42 -8.83 6.18
CA ALA A 552 22.90 -10.21 6.09
C ALA A 552 23.29 -10.83 7.45
N PRO A 553 22.93 -12.11 7.70
CA PRO A 553 21.65 -12.77 7.42
C PRO A 553 20.74 -12.80 8.66
N SER A 554 19.44 -12.57 8.48
CA SER A 554 18.42 -12.60 9.54
C SER A 554 17.10 -13.17 9.02
N PRO A 555 16.35 -13.98 9.79
CA PRO A 555 15.03 -14.48 9.40
C PRO A 555 13.90 -13.46 9.61
N ALA A 556 14.23 -12.20 9.94
CA ALA A 556 13.23 -11.19 10.24
C ALA A 556 12.56 -10.70 8.97
N ASN A 557 11.22 -10.70 8.92
CA ASN A 557 10.47 -9.97 7.91
C ASN A 557 10.57 -8.47 8.24
N VAL A 558 11.27 -7.70 7.41
CA VAL A 558 11.51 -6.26 7.61
C VAL A 558 10.85 -5.39 6.55
N PHE A 559 10.07 -5.99 5.67
CA PHE A 559 9.32 -5.30 4.64
C PHE A 559 7.83 -5.63 4.72
N ALA A 560 7.01 -4.94 3.93
CA ALA A 560 5.59 -5.29 3.85
C ALA A 560 5.39 -6.52 2.96
N ASP A 561 4.51 -7.44 3.36
CA ASP A 561 4.15 -8.62 2.55
C ASP A 561 3.40 -8.25 1.26
N ASP A 562 2.84 -7.04 1.17
CA ASP A 562 2.19 -6.52 -0.02
C ASP A 562 2.56 -5.04 -0.19
N PRO A 563 3.81 -4.76 -0.56
CA PRO A 563 4.33 -3.41 -0.56
C PRO A 563 3.64 -2.56 -1.65
N ALA A 564 3.68 -1.24 -1.45
CA ALA A 564 3.40 -0.30 -2.52
C ALA A 564 4.36 -0.54 -3.71
N PRO A 565 3.98 -0.15 -4.95
CA PRO A 565 4.76 -0.46 -6.14
C PRO A 565 6.24 -0.07 -6.05
N ILE A 566 7.10 -0.94 -6.58
CA ILE A 566 8.55 -0.74 -6.69
C ILE A 566 8.91 -0.64 -8.17
N SER A 567 9.52 0.46 -8.58
CA SER A 567 10.19 0.58 -9.88
C SER A 567 11.67 0.27 -9.71
N ASN A 568 12.14 -0.81 -10.33
CA ASN A 568 13.52 -1.27 -10.25
C ASN A 568 14.20 -1.17 -11.61
N ASN A 569 15.08 -0.18 -11.77
CA ASN A 569 16.04 -0.08 -12.87
C ASN A 569 17.50 -0.19 -12.39
N GLY A 570 17.71 -0.37 -11.08
CA GLY A 570 19.01 -0.54 -10.44
C GLY A 570 19.18 -1.96 -9.90
N LEU A 571 19.55 -2.08 -8.62
CA LEU A 571 19.76 -3.35 -7.93
C LEU A 571 18.93 -3.42 -6.65
N ILE A 572 18.19 -4.50 -6.46
CA ILE A 572 17.57 -4.87 -5.18
C ILE A 572 18.32 -6.07 -4.59
N ARG A 573 18.73 -6.00 -3.33
CA ARG A 573 19.34 -7.13 -2.59
C ARG A 573 18.47 -7.51 -1.41
N VAL A 574 18.09 -8.77 -1.33
CA VAL A 574 17.19 -9.30 -0.30
C VAL A 574 17.99 -10.19 0.65
N PHE A 575 18.23 -9.71 1.87
CA PHE A 575 19.06 -10.39 2.88
C PHE A 575 18.26 -11.18 3.92
N ASN A 576 16.94 -11.06 3.87
CA ASN A 576 16.01 -11.60 4.84
C ASN A 576 14.90 -12.40 4.14
N ALA A 577 14.07 -13.10 4.92
CA ALA A 577 12.87 -13.76 4.41
C ALA A 577 11.78 -12.71 4.16
N GLU A 578 11.53 -12.39 2.90
CA GLU A 578 10.64 -11.31 2.48
C GLU A 578 9.66 -11.80 1.42
N ARG A 579 8.45 -11.23 1.39
CA ARG A 579 7.50 -11.44 0.30
C ARG A 579 7.43 -10.21 -0.59
N LEU A 580 7.87 -10.35 -1.85
CA LEU A 580 7.92 -9.25 -2.80
C LEU A 580 6.84 -9.37 -3.88
N SER A 581 6.16 -8.26 -4.16
CA SER A 581 5.15 -8.10 -5.21
C SER A 581 5.18 -6.70 -5.80
N HIS A 582 4.45 -6.50 -6.91
CA HIS A 582 4.27 -5.20 -7.56
C HIS A 582 5.58 -4.54 -8.04
N ILE A 583 6.56 -5.34 -8.42
CA ILE A 583 7.82 -4.87 -9.00
C ILE A 583 7.65 -4.64 -10.51
N SER A 584 8.28 -3.58 -11.00
CA SER A 584 8.36 -3.23 -12.43
C SER A 584 9.80 -2.81 -12.80
N GLY A 585 10.10 -2.75 -14.09
CA GLY A 585 11.39 -2.29 -14.60
C GLY A 585 12.38 -3.43 -14.88
N SER A 586 13.59 -3.03 -15.30
CA SER A 586 14.58 -3.90 -15.94
C SER A 586 15.84 -4.17 -15.10
N GLY A 587 15.84 -3.71 -13.85
CA GLY A 587 16.96 -3.87 -12.91
C GLY A 587 17.16 -5.32 -12.43
N GLU A 588 18.16 -5.53 -11.58
CA GLU A 588 18.43 -6.83 -10.98
C GLU A 588 17.77 -6.97 -9.60
N ILE A 589 17.34 -8.19 -9.26
CA ILE A 589 16.96 -8.60 -7.90
C ILE A 589 17.82 -9.78 -7.49
N SER A 590 18.58 -9.66 -6.41
CA SER A 590 19.40 -10.74 -5.84
C SER A 590 18.86 -11.19 -4.48
N PHE A 591 18.42 -12.45 -4.40
CA PHE A 591 18.02 -13.11 -3.16
C PHE A 591 19.22 -13.80 -2.51
N LEU A 592 19.53 -13.42 -1.28
CA LEU A 592 20.77 -13.82 -0.59
C LEU A 592 20.52 -14.65 0.68
N ALA A 593 19.25 -14.82 1.08
CA ALA A 593 18.84 -15.60 2.23
C ALA A 593 17.67 -16.54 1.92
N ASP A 594 17.47 -17.53 2.78
CA ASP A 594 16.40 -18.51 2.69
C ASP A 594 15.03 -17.90 3.09
N GLY A 595 13.95 -18.39 2.47
CA GLY A 595 12.57 -18.09 2.85
C GLY A 595 11.96 -16.86 2.19
N SER A 596 12.51 -16.40 1.07
CA SER A 596 11.89 -15.32 0.29
C SER A 596 10.83 -15.85 -0.67
N ASP A 597 9.82 -15.02 -0.92
CA ASP A 597 8.65 -15.34 -1.73
C ASP A 597 8.40 -14.24 -2.78
N VAL A 598 7.94 -14.61 -3.98
CA VAL A 598 7.58 -13.67 -5.05
C VAL A 598 6.25 -13.99 -5.71
N GLN A 599 5.51 -12.93 -6.06
CA GLN A 599 4.20 -13.02 -6.72
C GLN A 599 3.83 -11.69 -7.39
N ASN A 600 2.93 -11.72 -8.38
CA ASN A 600 2.29 -10.54 -8.97
C ASN A 600 3.28 -9.45 -9.47
N ASN A 601 4.29 -9.83 -10.26
CA ASN A 601 5.26 -8.91 -10.85
C ASN A 601 5.14 -8.78 -12.39
N PRO A 602 3.94 -8.66 -12.99
CA PRO A 602 3.75 -8.81 -14.45
C PRO A 602 4.43 -7.75 -15.32
N ALA A 603 4.98 -6.68 -14.73
CA ALA A 603 5.65 -5.57 -15.41
C ALA A 603 7.17 -5.54 -15.17
N PHE A 604 7.73 -6.56 -14.50
CA PHE A 604 9.16 -6.71 -14.30
C PHE A 604 9.77 -7.46 -15.51
N ASP A 605 10.82 -6.92 -16.11
CA ASP A 605 11.54 -7.51 -17.25
C ASP A 605 13.05 -7.62 -17.01
N GLY A 606 13.46 -7.45 -15.76
CA GLY A 606 14.85 -7.53 -15.29
C GLY A 606 15.29 -8.92 -14.87
N THR A 607 16.51 -9.03 -14.32
CA THR A 607 17.12 -10.32 -13.98
C THR A 607 16.92 -10.71 -12.51
N ILE A 608 16.75 -12.00 -12.24
CA ILE A 608 16.69 -12.54 -10.88
C ILE A 608 17.91 -13.42 -10.61
N GLN A 609 18.60 -13.18 -9.50
CA GLN A 609 19.70 -13.99 -8.98
C GLN A 609 19.28 -14.64 -7.65
N ILE A 610 19.43 -15.96 -7.54
CA ILE A 610 19.16 -16.72 -6.32
C ILE A 610 20.48 -17.27 -5.83
N GLY A 611 20.96 -16.71 -4.72
CA GLY A 611 22.26 -17.04 -4.15
C GLY A 611 22.34 -18.46 -3.57
N ALA A 612 23.57 -18.94 -3.34
CA ALA A 612 23.86 -20.30 -2.86
C ALA A 612 23.16 -20.74 -1.56
N ALA A 613 22.74 -19.79 -0.71
CA ALA A 613 22.03 -20.05 0.53
C ALA A 613 20.53 -19.70 0.46
N ALA A 614 20.05 -19.21 -0.68
CA ALA A 614 18.69 -18.73 -0.85
C ALA A 614 17.77 -19.82 -1.40
N ARG A 615 16.54 -19.84 -0.89
CA ARG A 615 15.43 -20.57 -1.49
C ARG A 615 14.32 -19.57 -1.77
N LEU A 616 13.95 -19.44 -3.03
CA LEU A 616 12.90 -18.56 -3.51
C LEU A 616 11.65 -19.37 -3.84
N THR A 617 10.51 -18.99 -3.27
CA THR A 617 9.20 -19.56 -3.63
C THR A 617 8.45 -18.62 -4.56
N VAL A 618 7.87 -19.16 -5.63
CA VAL A 618 7.03 -18.42 -6.58
C VAL A 618 5.59 -18.86 -6.44
N TYR A 619 4.65 -17.93 -6.26
CA TYR A 619 3.24 -18.23 -5.99
C TYR A 619 2.27 -17.97 -7.16
N ASP A 620 2.76 -17.42 -8.28
CA ASP A 620 1.99 -17.29 -9.51
C ASP A 620 2.90 -17.20 -10.74
N GLY A 621 2.31 -17.32 -11.94
CA GLY A 621 3.03 -17.29 -13.21
C GLY A 621 3.63 -15.92 -13.58
N ALA A 622 3.37 -14.87 -12.81
CA ALA A 622 3.93 -13.53 -12.99
C ALA A 622 4.95 -13.18 -11.90
N GLY A 623 5.26 -14.09 -10.96
CA GLY A 623 6.10 -13.80 -9.79
C GLY A 623 7.54 -13.48 -10.15
N LEU A 624 8.10 -14.13 -11.18
CA LEU A 624 9.44 -13.83 -11.70
C LEU A 624 9.46 -12.68 -12.72
N GLY A 625 8.28 -12.24 -13.19
CA GLY A 625 8.15 -11.16 -14.16
C GLY A 625 7.68 -11.63 -15.53
N THR A 626 8.16 -10.95 -16.56
CA THR A 626 7.98 -11.31 -17.96
C THR A 626 9.13 -12.22 -18.42
N ALA A 627 8.91 -13.00 -19.47
CA ALA A 627 9.91 -13.93 -20.03
C ALA A 627 11.17 -13.27 -20.65
N ALA A 628 11.35 -11.95 -20.50
CA ALA A 628 12.48 -11.20 -21.05
C ALA A 628 13.73 -11.28 -20.17
N GLY A 629 13.55 -11.40 -18.86
CA GLY A 629 14.63 -11.45 -17.88
C GLY A 629 15.05 -12.88 -17.54
N PRO A 630 16.34 -13.27 -17.63
CA PRO A 630 16.78 -14.57 -17.15
C PRO A 630 16.75 -14.66 -15.63
N THR A 631 16.37 -15.84 -15.13
CA THR A 631 16.53 -16.21 -13.71
C THR A 631 17.73 -17.14 -13.56
N ALA A 632 18.60 -16.88 -12.59
CA ALA A 632 19.78 -17.68 -12.31
C ALA A 632 19.81 -18.18 -10.87
N VAL A 633 20.13 -19.46 -10.70
CA VAL A 633 20.24 -20.12 -9.41
C VAL A 633 21.67 -20.61 -9.22
N GLU A 634 22.34 -20.07 -8.20
CA GLU A 634 23.69 -20.47 -7.83
C GLU A 634 23.72 -21.89 -7.23
N ALA A 635 24.92 -22.50 -7.22
CA ALA A 635 25.13 -23.80 -6.62
C ALA A 635 24.70 -23.79 -5.13
N GLY A 636 23.78 -24.69 -4.76
CA GLY A 636 23.20 -24.77 -3.41
C GLY A 636 21.90 -23.98 -3.22
N GLY A 637 21.60 -23.02 -4.11
CA GLY A 637 20.35 -22.28 -4.12
C GLY A 637 19.17 -23.09 -4.66
N ALA A 638 17.95 -22.64 -4.39
CA ALA A 638 16.73 -23.30 -4.86
C ALA A 638 15.65 -22.32 -5.35
N LEU A 639 14.99 -22.67 -6.45
CA LEU A 639 13.77 -22.04 -6.95
C LEU A 639 12.62 -23.05 -6.89
N LEU A 640 11.55 -22.72 -6.17
CA LEU A 640 10.38 -23.57 -5.97
C LEU A 640 9.12 -22.88 -6.48
N ALA A 641 8.38 -23.52 -7.37
CA ALA A 641 7.06 -23.07 -7.80
C ALA A 641 5.96 -23.71 -6.93
N ASP A 642 5.21 -22.90 -6.18
CA ASP A 642 4.06 -23.32 -5.34
C ASP A 642 2.74 -22.78 -5.88
N PHE A 643 2.45 -23.08 -7.15
CA PHE A 643 1.20 -22.73 -7.79
C PHE A 643 0.87 -23.71 -8.92
N ASP A 644 -0.35 -23.64 -9.45
CA ASP A 644 -0.75 -24.39 -10.64
C ASP A 644 -0.73 -23.46 -11.86
N GLY A 645 0.08 -23.76 -12.88
CA GLY A 645 0.20 -22.91 -14.07
C GLY A 645 1.55 -22.97 -14.77
N GLU A 646 1.86 -21.91 -15.53
CA GLU A 646 3.04 -21.81 -16.37
C GLU A 646 4.07 -20.84 -15.78
N LEU A 647 5.36 -21.18 -15.88
CA LEU A 647 6.50 -20.27 -15.68
C LEU A 647 7.24 -20.10 -17.00
N GLN A 648 7.35 -18.85 -17.48
CA GLN A 648 7.85 -18.56 -18.83
C GLN A 648 9.36 -18.29 -18.90
N ASP A 649 9.99 -17.96 -17.78
CA ASP A 649 11.38 -17.54 -17.69
C ASP A 649 12.39 -18.61 -18.13
N GLU A 650 13.46 -18.19 -18.82
CA GLU A 650 14.66 -19.02 -18.97
C GLU A 650 15.36 -19.12 -17.60
N ILE A 651 15.62 -20.34 -17.13
CA ILE A 651 16.19 -20.59 -15.82
C ILE A 651 17.56 -21.23 -15.97
N SER A 652 18.59 -20.58 -15.44
CA SER A 652 19.95 -21.13 -15.39
C SER A 652 20.26 -21.72 -14.02
N LEU A 653 20.84 -22.92 -14.01
CA LEU A 653 21.18 -23.68 -12.82
C LEU A 653 22.69 -23.92 -12.78
N ALA A 654 23.35 -23.59 -11.68
CA ALA A 654 24.77 -23.83 -11.48
C ALA A 654 25.07 -24.99 -10.53
N THR A 655 26.27 -25.54 -10.63
CA THR A 655 26.85 -26.45 -9.62
C THR A 655 28.29 -26.05 -9.34
N ASP A 656 28.76 -26.33 -8.12
CA ASP A 656 30.17 -26.19 -7.72
C ASP A 656 30.88 -27.56 -7.62
N GLY A 657 30.22 -28.64 -8.06
CA GLY A 657 30.66 -30.03 -7.95
C GLY A 657 30.39 -30.68 -6.58
N ALA A 658 30.02 -29.91 -5.55
CA ALA A 658 29.63 -30.41 -4.24
C ALA A 658 28.11 -30.27 -3.99
N SER A 659 27.52 -29.20 -4.52
CA SER A 659 26.12 -28.83 -4.42
C SER A 659 25.60 -28.43 -5.81
N SER A 660 24.30 -28.62 -6.01
CA SER A 660 23.64 -28.27 -7.27
C SER A 660 22.52 -27.27 -6.98
N ALA A 661 22.37 -26.29 -7.86
CA ALA A 661 21.17 -25.48 -7.94
C ALA A 661 19.95 -26.37 -8.18
N THR A 662 18.85 -26.02 -7.53
CA THR A 662 17.62 -26.80 -7.56
C THR A 662 16.49 -25.98 -8.15
N LEU A 663 15.73 -26.57 -9.08
CA LEU A 663 14.48 -26.02 -9.59
C LEU A 663 13.38 -27.06 -9.36
N GLY A 664 12.23 -26.69 -8.81
CA GLY A 664 11.18 -27.68 -8.59
C GLY A 664 9.76 -27.16 -8.45
N ALA A 665 8.83 -28.11 -8.45
CA ALA A 665 7.42 -27.90 -8.15
C ALA A 665 7.10 -28.35 -6.72
N ALA A 666 6.30 -27.56 -6.00
CA ALA A 666 5.84 -27.89 -4.65
C ALA A 666 4.81 -29.04 -4.66
N ALA A 667 4.54 -29.60 -3.48
CA ALA A 667 3.69 -30.79 -3.35
C ALA A 667 2.26 -30.52 -3.85
N ALA A 668 1.68 -31.51 -4.53
CA ALA A 668 0.33 -31.42 -5.10
C ALA A 668 0.10 -30.27 -6.10
N ARG A 669 1.18 -29.77 -6.74
CA ARG A 669 1.11 -28.74 -7.80
C ARG A 669 1.30 -29.30 -9.19
N ALA A 670 0.68 -28.67 -10.18
CA ALA A 670 0.91 -28.90 -11.60
C ALA A 670 1.57 -27.66 -12.23
N VAL A 671 2.88 -27.73 -12.45
CA VAL A 671 3.71 -26.61 -12.96
C VAL A 671 4.29 -26.96 -14.32
N ASP A 672 4.17 -26.03 -15.25
CA ASP A 672 4.73 -26.12 -16.60
C ASP A 672 5.80 -25.04 -16.81
N PHE A 673 7.06 -25.45 -16.80
CA PHE A 673 8.23 -24.62 -17.05
C PHE A 673 8.43 -24.48 -18.57
N LYS A 674 7.88 -23.41 -19.13
CA LYS A 674 7.87 -23.10 -20.57
C LYS A 674 9.20 -22.56 -21.07
N GLY A 675 9.94 -21.85 -20.22
CA GLY A 675 11.28 -21.38 -20.55
C GLY A 675 12.30 -22.51 -20.55
N GLN A 676 13.39 -22.32 -21.28
CA GLN A 676 14.44 -23.33 -21.34
C GLN A 676 15.22 -23.40 -20.02
N VAL A 677 15.57 -24.60 -19.57
CA VAL A 677 16.49 -24.78 -18.46
C VAL A 677 17.92 -24.89 -18.99
N VAL A 678 18.82 -24.07 -18.45
CA VAL A 678 20.23 -23.99 -18.85
C VAL A 678 21.12 -24.48 -17.71
N LEU A 679 21.90 -25.53 -17.94
CA LEU A 679 22.79 -26.11 -16.93
C LEU A 679 24.22 -25.61 -17.08
N HIS A 680 24.73 -24.92 -16.06
CA HIS A 680 26.14 -24.53 -15.95
C HIS A 680 26.88 -25.64 -15.17
N SER A 681 27.41 -26.63 -15.91
CA SER A 681 28.08 -27.85 -15.42
C SER A 681 27.21 -28.88 -14.68
N GLY A 682 25.98 -28.54 -14.30
CA GLY A 682 24.99 -29.48 -13.75
C GLY A 682 23.86 -28.78 -13.00
N GLY A 683 22.85 -29.53 -12.58
CA GLY A 683 21.69 -29.02 -11.83
C GLY A 683 20.73 -30.14 -11.40
N ALA A 684 19.82 -29.81 -10.48
CA ALA A 684 18.78 -30.73 -10.01
C ALA A 684 17.38 -30.18 -10.32
N LEU A 685 16.52 -31.04 -10.87
CA LEU A 685 15.10 -30.76 -11.06
C LEU A 685 14.28 -31.63 -10.10
N GLN A 686 13.39 -31.01 -9.34
CA GLN A 686 12.64 -31.64 -8.26
C GLN A 686 11.13 -31.59 -8.51
N ALA A 687 10.45 -32.71 -8.30
CA ALA A 687 9.00 -32.80 -8.24
C ALA A 687 8.60 -33.35 -6.88
N ALA A 688 8.00 -32.52 -6.03
CA ALA A 688 7.54 -32.93 -4.70
C ALA A 688 6.33 -33.87 -4.77
N ALA A 689 5.91 -34.43 -3.62
CA ALA A 689 4.92 -35.50 -3.59
C ALA A 689 3.61 -35.11 -4.28
N ALA A 690 3.05 -36.02 -5.07
CA ALA A 690 1.84 -35.83 -5.87
C ALA A 690 1.85 -34.61 -6.82
N SER A 691 3.03 -34.07 -7.17
CA SER A 691 3.14 -32.97 -8.12
C SER A 691 3.32 -33.46 -9.56
N THR A 692 3.04 -32.58 -10.53
CA THR A 692 3.41 -32.75 -11.93
C THR A 692 4.30 -31.57 -12.33
N ALA A 693 5.52 -31.83 -12.77
CA ALA A 693 6.45 -30.81 -13.23
C ALA A 693 6.86 -31.09 -14.68
N THR A 694 6.45 -30.22 -15.60
CA THR A 694 6.74 -30.34 -17.04
C THR A 694 7.78 -29.30 -17.45
N PHE A 695 8.77 -29.69 -18.25
CA PHE A 695 9.84 -28.80 -18.71
C PHE A 695 9.92 -28.81 -20.24
N ALA A 696 9.88 -27.64 -20.86
CA ALA A 696 9.90 -27.48 -22.31
C ALA A 696 11.27 -27.79 -22.96
N GLY A 697 12.33 -27.95 -22.18
CA GLY A 697 13.64 -28.39 -22.67
C GLY A 697 14.77 -28.09 -21.69
N VAL A 698 15.85 -28.87 -21.80
CA VAL A 698 17.06 -28.72 -20.97
C VAL A 698 18.29 -28.72 -21.87
N ARG A 699 19.19 -27.75 -21.68
CA ARG A 699 20.48 -27.72 -22.39
C ARG A 699 21.65 -27.46 -21.44
N ALA A 700 22.81 -28.01 -21.74
CA ALA A 700 24.07 -27.57 -21.15
C ALA A 700 24.45 -26.18 -21.70
N ALA A 701 24.97 -25.30 -20.84
CA ALA A 701 25.48 -23.99 -21.25
C ALA A 701 26.76 -24.13 -22.09
N THR A 702 27.73 -24.89 -21.57
CA THR A 702 29.02 -25.21 -22.20
C THR A 702 29.57 -26.51 -21.60
N GLY A 703 29.97 -27.48 -22.43
CA GLY A 703 30.56 -28.72 -21.95
C GLY A 703 29.55 -29.66 -21.29
N ALA A 704 29.99 -30.89 -21.01
CA ALA A 704 29.17 -31.90 -20.37
C ALA A 704 28.57 -31.42 -19.04
N ALA A 705 27.24 -31.52 -18.89
CA ALA A 705 26.51 -31.16 -17.68
C ALA A 705 25.61 -32.30 -17.21
N SER A 706 25.71 -32.68 -15.94
CA SER A 706 24.84 -33.75 -15.39
C SER A 706 23.52 -33.18 -14.88
N LEU A 707 22.41 -33.86 -15.21
CA LEU A 707 21.06 -33.48 -14.81
C LEU A 707 20.51 -34.52 -13.83
N THR A 708 20.19 -34.10 -12.60
CA THR A 708 19.50 -34.96 -11.63
C THR A 708 18.00 -34.71 -11.67
N LEU A 709 17.21 -35.77 -11.86
CA LEU A 709 15.75 -35.76 -11.75
C LEU A 709 15.37 -36.43 -10.42
N ASP A 710 14.77 -35.68 -9.51
CA ASP A 710 14.30 -36.18 -8.22
C ASP A 710 12.79 -36.06 -8.11
N ALA A 711 12.11 -37.17 -8.34
CA ALA A 711 10.65 -37.28 -8.26
C ALA A 711 10.27 -37.99 -6.97
N ALA A 712 9.53 -37.30 -6.09
CA ALA A 712 9.00 -37.85 -4.85
C ALA A 712 7.85 -38.85 -5.10
N GLU A 713 7.29 -39.41 -4.03
CA GLU A 713 6.14 -40.33 -4.12
C GLU A 713 4.96 -39.69 -4.86
N ASP A 714 4.36 -40.46 -5.78
CA ASP A 714 3.26 -40.03 -6.66
C ASP A 714 3.56 -38.80 -7.55
N ALA A 715 4.81 -38.33 -7.58
CA ALA A 715 5.22 -37.24 -8.45
C ALA A 715 5.45 -37.74 -9.88
N VAL A 716 5.04 -36.91 -10.85
CA VAL A 716 5.31 -37.12 -12.27
C VAL A 716 6.19 -35.98 -12.77
N PHE A 717 7.36 -36.33 -13.25
CA PHE A 717 8.32 -35.41 -13.83
C PHE A 717 8.36 -35.62 -15.35
N GLU A 718 8.17 -34.57 -16.16
CA GLU A 718 8.05 -34.67 -17.61
C GLU A 718 9.03 -33.73 -18.34
N LEU A 719 9.89 -34.28 -19.18
CA LEU A 719 10.69 -33.54 -20.16
C LEU A 719 9.96 -33.58 -21.51
N ASP A 720 9.37 -32.46 -21.92
CA ASP A 720 8.53 -32.35 -23.13
C ASP A 720 9.23 -31.67 -24.32
N GLY A 721 10.53 -31.45 -24.21
CA GLY A 721 11.35 -30.98 -25.32
C GLY A 721 12.77 -31.52 -25.30
N PRO A 722 13.68 -30.96 -26.12
CA PRO A 722 15.02 -31.51 -26.32
C PRO A 722 15.84 -31.51 -25.02
N VAL A 723 16.60 -32.58 -24.81
CA VAL A 723 17.51 -32.77 -23.67
C VAL A 723 18.94 -32.91 -24.21
N ASP A 724 19.68 -31.81 -24.17
CA ASP A 724 21.08 -31.76 -24.61
C ASP A 724 22.01 -31.56 -23.42
N LEU A 725 22.68 -32.62 -23.00
CA LEU A 725 23.59 -32.60 -21.85
C LEU A 725 25.08 -32.49 -22.26
N ASP A 726 25.37 -32.33 -23.56
CA ASP A 726 26.73 -32.27 -24.13
C ASP A 726 27.67 -33.39 -23.63
N GLY A 727 27.15 -34.61 -23.53
CA GLY A 727 27.86 -35.79 -23.03
C GLY A 727 27.80 -36.02 -21.51
N GLY A 728 27.08 -35.17 -20.77
CA GLY A 728 26.75 -35.39 -19.37
C GLY A 728 25.67 -36.46 -19.14
N ASP A 729 25.50 -36.85 -17.88
CA ASP A 729 24.59 -37.93 -17.48
C ASP A 729 23.21 -37.39 -17.06
N LEU A 730 22.15 -38.09 -17.46
CA LEU A 730 20.83 -37.97 -16.85
C LEU A 730 20.75 -38.92 -15.65
N ILE A 731 20.44 -38.43 -14.46
CA ILE A 731 20.40 -39.24 -13.23
C ILE A 731 19.00 -39.17 -12.66
N LYS A 732 18.24 -40.27 -12.72
CA LYS A 732 16.92 -40.38 -12.12
C LYS A 732 17.02 -40.98 -10.72
N ILE A 733 16.67 -40.17 -9.73
CA ILE A 733 16.54 -40.54 -8.31
C ILE A 733 15.09 -40.33 -7.85
N GLY A 734 14.80 -40.64 -6.58
CA GLY A 734 13.45 -40.53 -6.04
C GLY A 734 12.53 -41.66 -6.54
N VAL A 735 11.49 -41.94 -5.76
CA VAL A 735 10.59 -43.09 -6.01
C VAL A 735 9.52 -42.83 -7.06
N GLY A 736 9.26 -41.56 -7.38
CA GLY A 736 8.30 -41.14 -8.40
C GLY A 736 8.76 -41.42 -9.83
N GLU A 737 7.95 -40.99 -10.79
CA GLU A 737 8.21 -41.26 -12.20
C GLU A 737 8.85 -40.06 -12.91
N GLY A 738 9.90 -40.31 -13.70
CA GLY A 738 10.39 -39.39 -14.72
C GLY A 738 9.94 -39.85 -16.09
N LYS A 739 9.63 -38.93 -17.00
CA LYS A 739 9.16 -39.20 -18.35
C LYS A 739 9.95 -38.36 -19.35
N LEU A 740 10.53 -39.03 -20.34
CA LEU A 740 11.00 -38.41 -21.58
C LEU A 740 9.84 -38.47 -22.58
N SER A 741 9.20 -37.36 -22.90
CA SER A 741 8.03 -37.34 -23.80
C SER A 741 8.41 -37.50 -25.27
N ASP A 742 7.41 -37.56 -26.14
CA ASP A 742 7.62 -37.75 -27.59
C ASP A 742 8.47 -36.64 -28.24
N GLY A 743 8.48 -35.44 -27.64
CA GLY A 743 9.34 -34.32 -28.03
C GLY A 743 10.79 -34.41 -27.51
N SER A 744 11.10 -35.34 -26.61
CA SER A 744 12.45 -35.54 -26.08
C SER A 744 13.35 -36.24 -27.11
N VAL A 745 14.50 -35.62 -27.40
CA VAL A 745 15.61 -36.28 -28.07
C VAL A 745 16.72 -36.47 -27.04
N PHE A 746 17.07 -37.72 -26.72
CA PHE A 746 18.11 -38.07 -25.77
C PHE A 746 19.06 -39.12 -26.36
N ALA A 747 20.36 -38.82 -26.40
CA ALA A 747 21.41 -39.70 -26.90
C ALA A 747 22.57 -39.92 -25.90
N GLY A 748 22.42 -39.43 -24.67
CA GLY A 748 23.42 -39.55 -23.61
C GLY A 748 23.26 -40.83 -22.77
N ARG A 749 23.83 -40.83 -21.57
CA ARG A 749 23.68 -41.90 -20.59
C ARG A 749 22.66 -41.52 -19.52
N ALA A 750 21.69 -42.39 -19.28
CA ALA A 750 20.69 -42.28 -18.23
C ALA A 750 20.95 -43.33 -17.13
N ARG A 751 21.18 -42.88 -15.89
CA ARG A 751 21.27 -43.74 -14.70
C ARG A 751 19.98 -43.66 -13.92
N ILE A 752 19.25 -44.77 -13.87
CA ILE A 752 17.99 -44.90 -13.14
C ILE A 752 18.32 -45.58 -11.81
N GLN A 753 18.43 -44.80 -10.74
CA GLN A 753 18.83 -45.27 -9.43
C GLN A 753 17.63 -45.65 -8.55
N ALA A 754 16.48 -44.99 -8.75
CA ALA A 754 15.24 -45.26 -8.04
C ALA A 754 14.01 -44.85 -8.87
N GLY A 755 12.86 -45.44 -8.52
CA GLY A 755 11.59 -45.18 -9.20
C GLY A 755 11.60 -45.65 -10.65
N ALA A 756 10.87 -44.95 -11.52
CA ALA A 756 10.76 -45.30 -12.92
C ALA A 756 11.16 -44.15 -13.86
N LEU A 757 11.79 -44.48 -15.00
CA LEU A 757 11.95 -43.59 -16.15
C LEU A 757 11.13 -44.12 -17.33
N ARG A 758 10.14 -43.36 -17.79
CA ARG A 758 9.29 -43.67 -18.94
C ARG A 758 9.83 -43.02 -20.21
N LEU A 759 9.84 -43.79 -21.29
CA LEU A 759 10.23 -43.33 -22.62
C LEU A 759 8.99 -43.05 -23.49
N GLY A 760 8.99 -41.92 -24.22
CA GLY A 760 7.99 -41.53 -25.22
C GLY A 760 8.22 -42.19 -26.58
N GLY A 761 7.16 -42.28 -27.40
CA GLY A 761 7.00 -43.25 -28.50
C GLY A 761 7.25 -42.79 -29.94
N ALA A 762 8.02 -41.72 -30.20
CA ALA A 762 8.17 -41.20 -31.57
C ALA A 762 9.44 -41.65 -32.33
N VAL A 763 10.54 -41.98 -31.64
CA VAL A 763 11.82 -42.35 -32.26
C VAL A 763 12.58 -43.41 -31.45
N PRO A 764 13.42 -44.25 -32.08
CA PRO A 764 14.30 -45.16 -31.35
C PRO A 764 15.32 -44.39 -30.52
N TYR A 765 15.46 -44.72 -29.23
CA TYR A 765 16.50 -44.14 -28.39
C TYR A 765 17.85 -44.76 -28.74
N ALA A 766 18.91 -43.93 -28.71
CA ALA A 766 20.28 -44.33 -29.08
C ALA A 766 21.27 -44.28 -27.91
N GLY A 767 20.80 -43.91 -26.71
CA GLY A 767 21.60 -43.71 -25.50
C GLY A 767 21.84 -44.99 -24.68
N GLU A 768 22.56 -44.82 -23.56
CA GLU A 768 22.86 -45.86 -22.59
C GLU A 768 21.92 -45.75 -21.38
N PHE A 769 21.25 -46.82 -20.99
CA PHE A 769 20.32 -46.88 -19.86
C PHE A 769 20.85 -47.85 -18.81
N ILE A 770 21.26 -47.34 -17.66
CA ILE A 770 21.74 -48.12 -16.52
C ILE A 770 20.62 -48.19 -15.48
N VAL A 771 20.00 -49.35 -15.32
CA VAL A 771 18.84 -49.59 -14.45
C VAL A 771 19.29 -50.28 -13.18
N SER A 772 19.23 -49.59 -12.04
CA SER A 772 19.60 -50.16 -10.75
C SER A 772 18.56 -51.17 -10.26
N GLN A 773 18.94 -52.09 -9.36
CA GLN A 773 18.13 -53.22 -8.91
C GLN A 773 16.69 -52.89 -8.46
N SER A 774 16.45 -51.71 -7.89
CA SER A 774 15.13 -51.27 -7.42
C SER A 774 14.46 -50.22 -8.33
N ALA A 775 14.97 -50.05 -9.55
CA ALA A 775 14.52 -49.06 -10.50
C ALA A 775 13.95 -49.73 -11.77
N GLU A 776 13.13 -48.98 -12.49
CA GLU A 776 12.38 -49.48 -13.65
C GLU A 776 12.55 -48.57 -14.86
N LEU A 777 12.84 -49.14 -16.03
CA LEU A 777 12.72 -48.46 -17.31
C LEU A 777 11.37 -48.82 -17.94
N ARG A 778 10.50 -47.83 -18.22
CA ARG A 778 9.18 -48.05 -18.80
C ARG A 778 9.19 -47.75 -20.30
N THR A 779 8.82 -48.73 -21.11
CA THR A 779 8.83 -48.65 -22.58
C THR A 779 7.44 -48.67 -23.20
N SER A 780 6.35 -48.73 -22.41
CA SER A 780 4.97 -48.64 -22.90
C SER A 780 4.67 -47.26 -23.52
N PRO A 781 4.05 -47.16 -24.72
CA PRO A 781 3.30 -48.22 -25.42
C PRO A 781 4.08 -49.07 -26.43
N GLY A 782 5.42 -49.10 -26.40
CA GLY A 782 6.25 -49.95 -27.27
C GLY A 782 7.41 -49.18 -27.90
N VAL A 783 8.30 -48.65 -27.07
CA VAL A 783 9.49 -47.89 -27.50
C VAL A 783 10.61 -48.83 -27.95
N ALA A 784 11.18 -48.54 -29.12
CA ALA A 784 12.35 -49.25 -29.65
C ALA A 784 13.66 -48.65 -29.12
N LEU A 785 14.62 -49.50 -28.77
CA LEU A 785 16.01 -49.14 -28.49
C LEU A 785 16.85 -49.44 -29.73
N GLY A 786 17.43 -48.39 -30.32
CA GLY A 786 18.16 -48.44 -31.59
C GLY A 786 19.48 -49.22 -31.52
N ALA A 787 20.12 -49.41 -32.68
CA ALA A 787 21.31 -50.26 -32.82
C ALA A 787 22.53 -49.81 -32.00
N THR A 788 22.60 -48.54 -31.60
CA THR A 788 23.68 -48.01 -30.74
C THR A 788 23.27 -47.89 -29.27
N ALA A 789 22.02 -48.20 -28.93
CA ALA A 789 21.56 -48.15 -27.55
C ALA A 789 22.20 -49.28 -26.74
N ARG A 790 22.34 -49.04 -25.44
CA ARG A 790 22.75 -50.05 -24.46
C ARG A 790 21.80 -50.02 -23.27
N ILE A 791 21.34 -51.19 -22.84
CA ILE A 791 20.69 -51.35 -21.55
C ILE A 791 21.59 -52.18 -20.64
N GLU A 792 21.80 -51.69 -19.42
CA GLU A 792 22.69 -52.26 -18.42
C GLU A 792 22.03 -52.29 -17.03
N GLY A 793 22.47 -53.19 -16.16
CA GLY A 793 22.12 -53.21 -14.74
C GLY A 793 21.16 -54.33 -14.32
N ASP A 794 20.81 -54.31 -13.03
CA ASP A 794 20.04 -55.36 -12.33
C ASP A 794 18.55 -55.04 -12.16
N GLY A 795 18.09 -53.95 -12.79
CA GLY A 795 16.73 -53.46 -12.66
C GLY A 795 15.72 -54.18 -13.54
N SER A 796 14.55 -53.56 -13.69
CA SER A 796 13.48 -54.07 -14.55
C SER A 796 13.15 -53.16 -15.72
N VAL A 797 12.68 -53.77 -16.81
CA VAL A 797 12.03 -53.08 -17.93
C VAL A 797 10.55 -53.42 -17.90
N ALA A 798 9.70 -52.39 -17.84
CA ALA A 798 8.25 -52.55 -17.86
C ALA A 798 7.62 -52.12 -19.17
N GLY A 799 6.90 -53.07 -19.76
CA GLY A 799 6.35 -52.98 -21.11
C GLY A 799 7.15 -53.80 -22.11
N PRO A 800 6.72 -53.85 -23.38
CA PRO A 800 7.45 -54.53 -24.43
C PRO A 800 8.81 -53.87 -24.67
N LEU A 801 9.88 -54.66 -24.77
CA LEU A 801 11.23 -54.23 -25.10
C LEU A 801 11.55 -54.64 -26.55
N ASP A 802 11.65 -53.65 -27.43
CA ASP A 802 12.10 -53.85 -28.81
C ASP A 802 13.57 -53.40 -28.94
N LEU A 803 14.51 -54.34 -29.00
CA LEU A 803 15.94 -54.11 -28.84
C LEU A 803 16.72 -54.41 -30.13
N ALA A 804 17.26 -53.38 -30.75
CA ALA A 804 18.26 -53.50 -31.81
C ALA A 804 19.70 -53.31 -31.30
N GLY A 805 19.88 -52.81 -30.08
CA GLY A 805 21.16 -52.49 -29.46
C GLY A 805 21.70 -53.58 -28.52
N THR A 806 22.50 -53.19 -27.54
CA THR A 806 23.15 -54.10 -26.59
C THR A 806 22.34 -54.25 -25.30
N ALA A 807 22.17 -55.47 -24.80
CA ALA A 807 21.76 -55.76 -23.43
C ALA A 807 22.92 -56.40 -22.67
N ALA A 808 23.20 -55.91 -21.46
CA ALA A 808 24.25 -56.42 -20.57
C ALA A 808 23.75 -56.37 -19.12
N PRO A 809 23.25 -57.48 -18.56
CA PRO A 809 22.79 -57.52 -17.17
C PRO A 809 23.90 -57.07 -16.20
N GLY A 810 23.51 -56.39 -15.12
CA GLY A 810 24.41 -55.99 -14.03
C GLY A 810 25.47 -54.93 -14.40
N ALA A 811 26.32 -54.61 -13.41
CA ALA A 811 27.55 -53.81 -13.56
C ALA A 811 28.76 -54.73 -13.35
N GLY A 812 28.80 -55.81 -14.13
CA GLY A 812 29.35 -57.12 -13.76
C GLY A 812 28.22 -58.16 -13.78
N VAL A 813 28.44 -59.33 -13.19
CA VAL A 813 27.41 -60.39 -13.14
C VAL A 813 26.12 -59.92 -12.47
N GLY A 814 24.98 -60.18 -13.11
CA GLY A 814 23.70 -59.61 -12.70
C GLY A 814 22.45 -60.22 -13.32
N MET A 815 21.29 -59.62 -13.05
CA MET A 815 20.02 -60.07 -13.61
C MET A 815 19.16 -58.90 -14.08
N LEU A 816 18.85 -58.88 -15.38
CA LEU A 816 17.93 -57.91 -15.98
C LEU A 816 16.55 -58.55 -16.17
N THR A 817 15.51 -57.94 -15.61
CA THR A 817 14.13 -58.43 -15.78
C THR A 817 13.39 -57.65 -16.86
N VAL A 818 12.70 -58.33 -17.78
CA VAL A 818 11.77 -57.72 -18.76
C VAL A 818 10.36 -58.18 -18.42
N ALA A 819 9.53 -57.30 -17.88
CA ALA A 819 8.18 -57.64 -17.44
C ALA A 819 7.19 -57.84 -18.61
N GLY A 820 7.49 -57.30 -19.80
CA GLY A 820 6.72 -57.48 -21.03
C GLY A 820 7.34 -58.48 -22.00
N ASP A 821 6.99 -58.34 -23.28
CA ASP A 821 7.59 -59.13 -24.36
C ASP A 821 8.97 -58.57 -24.75
N LEU A 822 9.91 -59.43 -25.13
CA LEU A 822 11.23 -59.08 -25.65
C LEU A 822 11.31 -59.41 -27.15
N THR A 823 11.54 -58.42 -28.00
CA THR A 823 11.84 -58.60 -29.43
C THR A 823 13.25 -58.11 -29.70
N THR A 824 14.06 -58.91 -30.38
CA THR A 824 15.45 -58.56 -30.72
C THR A 824 15.65 -58.54 -32.23
N HIS A 825 16.59 -57.71 -32.70
CA HIS A 825 16.93 -57.58 -34.12
C HIS A 825 18.31 -58.14 -34.44
N ALA A 826 18.65 -58.27 -35.73
CA ALA A 826 19.93 -58.81 -36.18
C ALA A 826 21.17 -58.04 -35.67
N SER A 827 21.02 -56.76 -35.31
CA SER A 827 22.10 -55.95 -34.71
C SER A 827 22.20 -56.08 -33.20
N ALA A 828 21.25 -56.76 -32.55
CA ALA A 828 21.23 -56.87 -31.10
C ALA A 828 22.40 -57.71 -30.58
N VAL A 829 22.97 -57.30 -29.46
CA VAL A 829 24.06 -58.02 -28.80
C VAL A 829 23.71 -58.24 -27.33
N PHE A 830 23.75 -59.50 -26.91
CA PHE A 830 23.52 -59.89 -25.52
C PHE A 830 24.87 -60.22 -24.90
N VAL A 831 25.37 -59.36 -24.02
CA VAL A 831 26.63 -59.59 -23.31
C VAL A 831 26.31 -60.29 -22.00
N MET A 832 26.84 -61.50 -21.83
CA MET A 832 26.57 -62.37 -20.68
C MET A 832 27.90 -62.75 -20.00
N GLU A 833 28.13 -62.23 -18.81
CA GLU A 833 29.29 -62.48 -17.96
C GLU A 833 29.12 -63.76 -17.14
N LEU A 834 30.16 -64.58 -17.06
CA LEU A 834 30.22 -65.79 -16.24
C LEU A 834 31.44 -65.74 -15.31
N ALA A 835 31.18 -65.70 -14.00
CA ALA A 835 32.17 -65.76 -12.91
C ALA A 835 32.07 -67.05 -12.06
N GLY A 836 30.96 -67.79 -12.17
CA GLY A 836 30.66 -68.99 -11.39
C GLY A 836 29.37 -69.66 -11.84
N LEU A 837 28.67 -70.38 -10.95
CA LEU A 837 27.53 -71.25 -11.30
C LEU A 837 26.18 -70.79 -10.71
N ALA A 838 26.15 -69.73 -9.92
CA ALA A 838 24.93 -69.18 -9.35
C ALA A 838 24.29 -68.10 -10.27
N ALA A 839 23.06 -68.35 -10.69
CA ALA A 839 22.28 -67.43 -11.53
C ALA A 839 22.14 -66.04 -10.90
N GLY A 840 22.35 -64.98 -11.70
CA GLY A 840 22.14 -63.58 -11.32
C GLY A 840 23.09 -63.04 -10.24
N THR A 841 24.06 -63.84 -9.79
CA THR A 841 25.03 -63.46 -8.74
C THR A 841 26.46 -63.90 -9.05
N GLU A 842 26.62 -64.97 -9.83
CA GLU A 842 27.89 -65.41 -10.39
C GLU A 842 27.84 -65.54 -11.92
N TYR A 843 26.67 -65.44 -12.55
CA TYR A 843 26.56 -65.31 -14.00
C TYR A 843 25.30 -64.54 -14.40
N ASP A 844 25.34 -63.94 -15.58
CA ASP A 844 24.26 -63.08 -16.09
C ASP A 844 22.99 -63.83 -16.45
N VAL A 845 21.85 -63.21 -16.14
CA VAL A 845 20.53 -63.72 -16.49
C VAL A 845 19.66 -62.61 -17.08
N ILE A 846 18.90 -62.94 -18.12
CA ILE A 846 17.77 -62.13 -18.59
C ILE A 846 16.48 -62.89 -18.32
N ASP A 847 15.65 -62.35 -17.43
CA ASP A 847 14.37 -62.95 -17.07
C ASP A 847 13.21 -62.20 -17.75
N VAL A 848 12.57 -62.84 -18.73
CA VAL A 848 11.46 -62.28 -19.50
C VAL A 848 10.14 -62.86 -19.00
N ALA A 849 9.27 -62.04 -18.44
CA ALA A 849 7.95 -62.50 -17.99
C ALA A 849 6.99 -62.77 -19.16
N GLY A 850 7.15 -62.06 -20.28
CA GLY A 850 6.39 -62.22 -21.52
C GLY A 850 7.02 -63.20 -22.52
N ALA A 851 6.66 -63.04 -23.80
CA ALA A 851 7.26 -63.80 -24.90
C ALA A 851 8.59 -63.16 -25.33
N ALA A 852 9.58 -63.99 -25.68
CA ALA A 852 10.87 -63.56 -26.20
C ALA A 852 11.09 -64.08 -27.64
N SER A 853 11.50 -63.18 -28.55
CA SER A 853 11.87 -63.50 -29.94
C SER A 853 13.32 -63.11 -30.20
N LEU A 854 14.18 -64.12 -30.41
CA LEU A 854 15.63 -63.98 -30.49
C LEU A 854 16.15 -63.84 -31.95
N SER A 855 17.10 -62.93 -32.14
CA SER A 855 17.97 -62.69 -33.31
C SER A 855 19.25 -62.00 -32.80
N GLY A 856 20.25 -61.79 -33.67
CA GLY A 856 21.48 -61.10 -33.32
C GLY A 856 22.52 -61.99 -32.67
N THR A 857 23.38 -61.45 -31.80
CA THR A 857 24.57 -62.14 -31.28
C THR A 857 24.49 -62.35 -29.77
N LEU A 858 24.74 -63.58 -29.32
CA LEU A 858 25.07 -63.86 -27.92
C LEU A 858 26.57 -63.74 -27.72
N ARG A 859 27.02 -62.81 -26.89
CA ARG A 859 28.41 -62.64 -26.48
C ARG A 859 28.59 -63.12 -25.04
N VAL A 860 29.57 -63.97 -24.82
CA VAL A 860 29.92 -64.49 -23.50
C VAL A 860 31.24 -63.87 -23.06
N GLU A 861 31.35 -63.45 -21.81
CA GLU A 861 32.57 -62.94 -21.22
C GLU A 861 32.90 -63.73 -19.94
N LEU A 862 34.12 -64.25 -19.84
CA LEU A 862 34.57 -64.95 -18.62
C LEU A 862 35.24 -63.95 -17.70
N THR A 863 34.71 -63.81 -16.49
CA THR A 863 35.19 -62.85 -15.48
C THR A 863 35.72 -63.59 -14.26
N ASP A 864 36.39 -62.86 -13.36
CA ASP A 864 36.98 -63.40 -12.10
C ASP A 864 37.89 -64.63 -12.23
N GLY A 865 38.46 -64.84 -13.42
CA GLY A 865 39.31 -66.00 -13.72
C GLY A 865 38.53 -67.32 -13.81
N PHE A 866 37.20 -67.27 -13.99
CA PHE A 866 36.36 -68.44 -14.13
C PHE A 866 36.76 -69.28 -15.35
N LEU A 867 36.91 -70.58 -15.14
CA LEU A 867 37.26 -71.57 -16.17
C LEU A 867 36.12 -72.60 -16.24
N PRO A 868 35.18 -72.44 -17.19
CA PRO A 868 34.05 -73.34 -17.34
C PRO A 868 34.51 -74.78 -17.62
N GLY A 869 34.03 -75.72 -16.80
CA GLY A 869 34.34 -77.15 -16.88
C GLY A 869 33.25 -77.96 -17.58
N LEU A 870 33.61 -79.13 -18.11
CA LEU A 870 32.67 -80.04 -18.78
C LEU A 870 31.42 -80.32 -17.93
N GLY A 871 30.24 -80.20 -18.53
CA GLY A 871 28.95 -80.46 -17.92
C GLY A 871 28.38 -79.29 -17.10
N GLN A 872 29.09 -78.17 -16.98
CA GLN A 872 28.52 -76.95 -16.40
C GLN A 872 27.55 -76.30 -17.39
N SER A 873 26.45 -75.78 -16.87
CA SER A 873 25.36 -75.17 -17.64
C SER A 873 24.90 -73.87 -17.00
N PHE A 874 24.52 -72.91 -17.83
CA PHE A 874 24.12 -71.55 -17.46
C PHE A 874 22.79 -71.26 -18.16
N ASP A 875 21.71 -71.11 -17.39
CA ASP A 875 20.41 -70.70 -17.93
C ASP A 875 20.44 -69.17 -18.10
N LEU A 876 20.80 -68.72 -19.30
CA LEU A 876 21.09 -67.32 -19.60
C LEU A 876 19.82 -66.49 -19.83
N LEU A 877 18.75 -67.12 -20.32
CA LEU A 877 17.48 -66.44 -20.56
C LEU A 877 16.29 -67.34 -20.24
N THR A 878 15.32 -66.80 -19.51
CA THR A 878 14.02 -67.41 -19.23
C THR A 878 12.89 -66.58 -19.86
N ALA A 879 11.87 -67.24 -20.42
CA ALA A 879 10.70 -66.58 -21.04
C ALA A 879 9.41 -67.41 -20.89
N ALA A 880 8.24 -66.75 -20.95
CA ALA A 880 6.95 -67.46 -20.98
C ALA A 880 6.78 -68.31 -22.25
N GLU A 881 7.28 -67.79 -23.37
CA GLU A 881 7.47 -68.46 -24.66
C GLU A 881 8.74 -67.92 -25.31
N LEU A 882 9.60 -68.82 -25.81
CA LEU A 882 10.86 -68.48 -26.46
C LEU A 882 10.84 -68.93 -27.92
N THR A 883 10.96 -67.97 -28.84
CA THR A 883 10.98 -68.16 -30.29
C THR A 883 12.22 -67.50 -30.92
N GLY A 884 12.51 -67.81 -32.19
CA GLY A 884 13.75 -67.35 -32.82
C GLY A 884 15.00 -68.03 -32.23
N ARG A 885 16.18 -67.60 -32.67
CA ARG A 885 17.52 -68.04 -32.21
C ARG A 885 18.52 -66.91 -32.42
N PHE A 886 19.58 -66.87 -31.62
CA PHE A 886 20.73 -66.03 -31.95
C PHE A 886 21.38 -66.48 -33.27
N ASP A 887 21.75 -65.51 -34.09
CA ASP A 887 22.41 -65.68 -35.38
C ASP A 887 23.91 -66.00 -35.22
N ALA A 888 24.52 -65.60 -34.11
CA ALA A 888 25.92 -65.85 -33.79
C ALA A 888 26.17 -66.04 -32.27
N LEU A 889 27.23 -66.79 -31.96
CA LEU A 889 27.82 -66.90 -30.62
C LEU A 889 29.26 -66.36 -30.66
N GLU A 890 29.54 -65.35 -29.87
CA GLU A 890 30.87 -64.81 -29.60
C GLU A 890 31.29 -65.21 -28.20
N ALA A 891 32.12 -66.25 -28.06
CA ALA A 891 32.52 -66.74 -26.74
C ALA A 891 34.04 -67.00 -26.67
N PRO A 892 34.67 -66.89 -25.48
CA PRO A 892 36.09 -67.19 -25.31
C PRO A 892 36.37 -68.67 -25.57
N GLY A 893 37.61 -68.97 -25.97
CA GLY A 893 38.06 -70.35 -26.12
C GLY A 893 38.01 -71.10 -24.78
N LEU A 894 37.50 -72.33 -24.82
CA LEU A 894 37.52 -73.24 -23.68
C LEU A 894 38.82 -74.08 -23.67
N ALA A 895 39.02 -74.84 -22.60
CA ALA A 895 40.10 -75.82 -22.54
C ALA A 895 40.02 -76.82 -23.70
N GLU A 896 41.18 -77.34 -24.13
CA GLU A 896 41.29 -78.27 -25.26
C GLU A 896 40.33 -79.47 -25.09
N GLY A 897 39.54 -79.74 -26.14
CA GLY A 897 38.52 -80.80 -26.13
C GLY A 897 37.13 -80.37 -25.62
N LEU A 898 36.92 -79.11 -25.25
CA LEU A 898 35.63 -78.55 -24.86
C LEU A 898 35.07 -77.57 -25.90
N GLN A 899 33.75 -77.46 -25.99
CA GLN A 899 33.04 -76.46 -26.79
C GLN A 899 31.85 -75.90 -26.04
N TRP A 900 31.43 -74.70 -26.44
CA TRP A 900 30.16 -74.13 -26.03
C TRP A 900 29.01 -74.79 -26.81
N ARG A 901 27.96 -75.18 -26.11
CA ARG A 901 26.72 -75.70 -26.69
C ARG A 901 25.56 -74.82 -26.24
N ILE A 902 24.72 -74.42 -27.19
CA ILE A 902 23.48 -73.69 -26.90
C ILE A 902 22.32 -74.67 -27.03
N ASP A 903 21.58 -74.85 -25.94
CA ASP A 903 20.35 -75.64 -25.88
C ASP A 903 19.17 -74.70 -25.63
N GLN A 904 18.17 -74.71 -26.51
CA GLN A 904 16.99 -73.86 -26.41
C GLN A 904 15.72 -74.69 -26.32
N THR A 905 14.96 -74.49 -25.25
CA THR A 905 13.58 -74.99 -25.12
C THR A 905 12.57 -73.90 -25.48
N SER A 906 11.28 -74.19 -25.39
CA SER A 906 10.25 -73.14 -25.56
C SER A 906 10.22 -72.12 -24.41
N ARG A 907 11.08 -72.23 -23.39
CA ARG A 907 11.09 -71.35 -22.20
C ARG A 907 12.46 -70.92 -21.70
N VAL A 908 13.51 -71.66 -22.01
CA VAL A 908 14.84 -71.44 -21.44
C VAL A 908 15.89 -71.57 -22.54
N LEU A 909 16.83 -70.63 -22.56
CA LEU A 909 18.08 -70.71 -23.29
C LEU A 909 19.21 -71.06 -22.33
N THR A 910 19.80 -72.24 -22.52
CA THR A 910 20.90 -72.75 -21.70
C THR A 910 22.18 -72.77 -22.52
N LEU A 911 23.24 -72.17 -22.00
CA LEU A 911 24.60 -72.34 -22.50
C LEU A 911 25.28 -73.44 -21.67
N SER A 912 25.85 -74.46 -22.29
CA SER A 912 26.54 -75.54 -21.61
C SER A 912 27.94 -75.77 -22.15
N VAL A 913 28.81 -76.28 -21.29
CA VAL A 913 30.15 -76.75 -21.67
C VAL A 913 30.06 -78.22 -22.00
N ALA A 914 30.21 -78.55 -23.28
CA ALA A 914 30.20 -79.91 -23.78
C ALA A 914 31.59 -80.33 -24.27
N THR A 915 31.79 -81.62 -24.52
CA THR A 915 32.93 -82.07 -25.31
C THR A 915 32.83 -81.46 -26.70
N ALA A 916 33.97 -81.00 -27.24
CA ALA A 916 34.06 -80.61 -28.64
C ALA A 916 33.57 -81.80 -29.48
N ALA A 917 32.58 -81.56 -30.34
CA ALA A 917 32.14 -82.58 -31.29
C ALA A 917 33.38 -82.98 -32.07
N SER A 918 33.66 -84.28 -32.17
CA SER A 918 34.84 -84.67 -32.90
C SER A 918 34.69 -84.16 -34.34
N THR A 919 35.76 -83.59 -34.90
CA THR A 919 35.79 -83.26 -36.33
C THR A 919 35.91 -84.52 -37.19
N ALA A 920 35.85 -85.68 -36.55
CA ALA A 920 35.90 -86.97 -37.18
C ALA A 920 34.48 -87.29 -37.66
N ALA A 921 34.27 -87.19 -38.97
CA ALA A 921 32.97 -87.43 -39.57
C ALA A 921 32.38 -88.84 -39.29
N ALA A 922 33.16 -89.71 -38.64
CA ALA A 922 32.76 -91.06 -38.26
C ALA A 922 32.46 -91.29 -36.76
N ASP A 923 32.34 -90.24 -35.95
CA ASP A 923 31.78 -90.28 -34.60
C ASP A 923 30.25 -90.20 -34.70
N PHE A 924 29.65 -91.36 -34.93
CA PHE A 924 28.24 -91.50 -35.29
C PHE A 924 27.31 -91.43 -34.08
N ASN A 925 27.84 -91.75 -32.89
CA ASN A 925 27.08 -91.70 -31.65
C ASN A 925 27.22 -90.35 -30.91
N GLY A 926 28.15 -89.49 -31.35
CA GLY A 926 28.37 -88.14 -30.85
C GLY A 926 29.03 -88.08 -29.48
N ASP A 927 29.71 -89.16 -29.04
CA ASP A 927 30.36 -89.25 -27.73
C ASP A 927 31.77 -88.66 -27.70
N GLY A 928 32.29 -88.22 -28.85
CA GLY A 928 33.58 -87.55 -28.97
C GLY A 928 34.75 -88.49 -29.22
N SER A 929 34.50 -89.79 -29.41
CA SER A 929 35.50 -90.77 -29.82
C SER A 929 35.04 -91.51 -31.08
N VAL A 930 35.98 -91.98 -31.91
CA VAL A 930 35.67 -92.90 -33.02
C VAL A 930 36.11 -94.28 -32.60
N ASP A 931 35.17 -95.07 -32.06
CA ASP A 931 35.43 -96.37 -31.48
C ASP A 931 34.45 -97.46 -31.95
N GLY A 932 34.42 -98.60 -31.24
CA GLY A 932 33.57 -99.73 -31.62
C GLY A 932 32.06 -99.46 -31.49
N ALA A 933 31.66 -98.45 -30.71
CA ALA A 933 30.28 -98.02 -30.56
C ALA A 933 29.81 -97.29 -31.83
N ASP A 934 30.64 -96.43 -32.43
CA ASP A 934 30.31 -95.79 -33.72
C ASP A 934 30.18 -96.82 -34.84
N LEU A 935 31.04 -97.85 -34.83
CA LEU A 935 30.89 -98.94 -35.78
C LEU A 935 29.54 -99.66 -35.62
N ALA A 936 29.09 -99.86 -34.38
CA ALA A 936 27.81 -100.48 -34.10
C ALA A 936 26.66 -99.60 -34.63
N ASP A 937 26.77 -98.28 -34.49
CA ASP A 937 25.78 -97.33 -34.98
C ASP A 937 25.77 -97.26 -36.51
N TRP A 938 26.93 -97.22 -37.17
CA TRP A 938 27.00 -97.34 -38.64
C TRP A 938 26.44 -98.67 -39.14
N GLN A 939 26.76 -99.79 -38.47
CA GLN A 939 26.22 -101.10 -38.82
C GLN A 939 24.69 -101.16 -38.67
N SER A 940 24.13 -100.40 -37.71
CA SER A 940 22.69 -100.39 -37.46
C SER A 940 21.89 -99.72 -38.57
N VAL A 941 22.51 -98.78 -39.31
CA VAL A 941 21.87 -98.02 -40.40
C VAL A 941 22.54 -98.23 -41.76
N PHE A 942 23.41 -99.25 -41.91
CA PHE A 942 24.08 -99.55 -43.18
C PHE A 942 23.09 -99.79 -44.33
N GLY A 943 23.23 -99.03 -45.41
CA GLY A 943 22.33 -99.01 -46.56
C GLY A 943 21.17 -97.99 -46.47
N ALA A 944 21.10 -97.18 -45.40
CA ALA A 944 20.15 -96.08 -45.29
C ALA A 944 20.47 -94.94 -46.29
N GLN A 945 19.43 -94.23 -46.73
CA GLN A 945 19.54 -93.12 -47.69
C GLN A 945 18.64 -91.94 -47.29
N GLY A 946 19.05 -90.72 -47.62
CA GLY A 946 18.25 -89.51 -47.37
C GLY A 946 18.24 -89.11 -45.89
N ALA A 947 17.09 -88.68 -45.37
CA ALA A 947 16.97 -88.13 -44.01
C ALA A 947 17.26 -89.14 -42.87
N GLU A 948 17.34 -90.43 -43.19
CA GLU A 948 17.60 -91.53 -42.24
C GLU A 948 19.10 -91.93 -42.20
N ALA A 949 19.98 -91.20 -42.90
CA ALA A 949 21.41 -91.51 -43.01
C ALA A 949 22.22 -90.91 -41.83
N SER A 950 21.92 -91.32 -40.60
CA SER A 950 22.57 -90.76 -39.39
C SER A 950 24.05 -91.11 -39.22
N ALA A 951 24.59 -92.03 -40.04
CA ALA A 951 26.00 -92.45 -40.05
C ALA A 951 26.69 -92.18 -41.41
N ASP A 952 26.31 -91.09 -42.07
CA ASP A 952 26.90 -90.60 -43.32
C ASP A 952 28.10 -89.69 -43.02
N ALA A 953 29.29 -90.26 -43.12
CA ALA A 953 30.54 -89.58 -42.80
C ALA A 953 31.07 -88.71 -43.94
N ASN A 954 30.60 -88.91 -45.17
CA ASN A 954 31.09 -88.19 -46.34
C ASN A 954 30.11 -87.08 -46.84
N GLY A 955 28.90 -87.05 -46.29
CA GLY A 955 27.85 -86.06 -46.56
C GLY A 955 27.11 -86.26 -47.88
N ASP A 956 27.15 -87.46 -48.47
CA ASP A 956 26.53 -87.78 -49.77
C ASP A 956 25.10 -88.36 -49.67
N LEU A 957 24.56 -88.42 -48.46
CA LEU A 957 23.24 -88.90 -48.07
C LEU A 957 23.05 -90.42 -48.24
N GLN A 958 24.13 -91.20 -48.26
CA GLN A 958 24.11 -92.67 -48.23
C GLN A 958 25.01 -93.18 -47.10
N VAL A 959 24.56 -94.21 -46.37
CA VAL A 959 25.41 -94.90 -45.40
C VAL A 959 25.95 -96.17 -46.05
N ASP A 960 27.16 -96.11 -46.60
CA ASP A 960 27.77 -97.21 -47.33
C ASP A 960 29.24 -97.50 -46.93
N GLY A 961 29.93 -98.29 -47.74
CA GLY A 961 31.30 -98.69 -47.47
C GLY A 961 32.31 -97.53 -47.44
N VAL A 962 31.96 -96.37 -47.97
CA VAL A 962 32.77 -95.15 -47.92
C VAL A 962 32.72 -94.52 -46.54
N ASP A 963 31.58 -94.56 -45.85
CA ASP A 963 31.46 -94.06 -44.47
C ASP A 963 32.12 -94.99 -43.46
N PHE A 964 32.02 -96.30 -43.70
CA PHE A 964 32.83 -97.27 -42.95
C PHE A 964 34.32 -97.07 -43.16
N LEU A 965 34.74 -96.65 -44.36
CA LEU A 965 36.15 -96.33 -44.61
C LEU A 965 36.56 -95.06 -43.85
N ALA A 966 35.69 -94.07 -43.72
CA ALA A 966 35.94 -92.89 -42.88
C ALA A 966 36.06 -93.29 -41.40
N TRP A 967 35.18 -94.16 -40.89
CA TRP A 967 35.30 -94.76 -39.56
C TRP A 967 36.61 -95.51 -39.40
N GLN A 968 36.96 -96.38 -40.34
CA GLN A 968 38.18 -97.18 -40.26
C GLN A 968 39.46 -96.34 -40.30
N GLN A 969 39.42 -95.17 -40.95
CA GLN A 969 40.54 -94.22 -41.00
C GLN A 969 40.67 -93.37 -39.73
N GLN A 970 39.56 -93.11 -39.04
CA GLN A 970 39.51 -92.30 -37.83
C GLN A 970 39.52 -93.15 -36.54
N TYR A 971 39.27 -94.45 -36.66
CA TYR A 971 39.41 -95.44 -35.60
C TYR A 971 40.85 -95.48 -35.09
N PHE A 972 41.05 -95.08 -33.83
CA PHE A 972 42.34 -94.89 -33.14
C PHE A 972 43.11 -93.57 -33.33
N THR A 973 42.50 -92.45 -33.75
CA THR A 973 43.14 -91.14 -33.50
C THR A 973 43.12 -90.83 -31.98
N PRO A 974 44.27 -90.78 -31.28
CA PRO A 974 44.29 -90.50 -29.84
C PRO A 974 43.96 -89.02 -29.60
N ALA A 975 43.14 -88.75 -28.59
CA ALA A 975 43.06 -87.41 -27.99
C ALA A 975 44.49 -86.89 -27.67
N PRO A 976 44.77 -85.60 -27.83
CA PRO A 976 46.03 -85.03 -27.38
C PRO A 976 46.23 -85.31 -25.89
N LEU A 977 47.42 -85.80 -25.54
CA LEU A 977 47.82 -86.13 -24.18
C LEU A 977 47.70 -84.90 -23.29
N GLN A 978 46.90 -84.99 -22.22
CA GLN A 978 46.90 -84.03 -21.11
C GLN A 978 48.34 -83.78 -20.62
N ALA A 979 48.81 -82.55 -20.82
CA ALA A 979 50.01 -82.09 -20.15
C ALA A 979 49.70 -81.92 -18.65
N VAL A 980 50.20 -82.86 -17.84
CA VAL A 980 50.29 -82.69 -16.39
C VAL A 980 51.20 -81.49 -16.13
N VAL A 981 50.61 -80.37 -15.72
CA VAL A 981 51.34 -79.19 -15.25
C VAL A 981 51.85 -79.47 -13.82
N PRO A 982 53.14 -79.22 -13.51
CA PRO A 982 53.72 -79.39 -12.17
C PRO A 982 53.16 -78.38 -11.16
N GLU A 983 52.76 -78.87 -9.98
CA GLU A 983 52.44 -78.05 -8.80
C GLU A 983 53.70 -77.35 -8.24
N PRO A 984 53.69 -76.03 -8.00
CA PRO A 984 54.63 -75.40 -7.08
C PRO A 984 54.13 -75.55 -5.63
N CYS A 985 54.77 -76.46 -4.92
CA CYS A 985 55.20 -76.35 -3.51
C CYS A 985 54.31 -75.54 -2.56
N GLY A 986 53.48 -76.24 -1.77
CA GLY A 986 52.95 -75.73 -0.51
C GLY A 986 54.06 -75.60 0.55
N LEU A 987 54.59 -74.40 0.73
CA LEU A 987 55.30 -73.97 1.94
C LEU A 987 55.07 -72.46 2.12
N VAL A 988 54.26 -72.12 3.12
CA VAL A 988 54.26 -70.90 3.99
C VAL A 988 52.81 -70.49 4.29
N ALA A 989 52.16 -71.31 5.12
CA ALA A 989 51.13 -70.88 6.06
C ALA A 989 51.67 -71.15 7.47
N CYS A 990 52.61 -70.31 7.93
CA CYS A 990 53.06 -70.27 9.33
C CYS A 990 53.81 -68.96 9.58
N GLY A 991 53.09 -67.93 10.02
CA GLY A 991 53.70 -66.73 10.58
C GLY A 991 52.91 -65.47 10.28
N LEU A 992 51.83 -65.24 11.04
CA LEU A 992 51.38 -63.91 11.52
C LEU A 992 50.14 -64.10 12.41
N ALA A 993 50.31 -64.86 13.49
CA ALA A 993 49.39 -64.94 14.63
C ALA A 993 50.09 -64.50 15.93
N LEU A 994 51.02 -63.54 15.86
CA LEU A 994 51.76 -62.99 17.00
C LEU A 994 52.00 -61.49 16.86
N ALA A 995 50.96 -60.68 17.06
CA ALA A 995 51.10 -59.26 17.40
C ALA A 995 49.92 -58.72 18.24
N ALA A 996 49.18 -59.59 18.93
CA ALA A 996 48.21 -59.22 19.95
C ALA A 996 48.67 -59.79 21.31
N CYS A 997 49.64 -59.12 21.96
CA CYS A 997 49.86 -59.09 23.42
C CYS A 997 51.25 -58.50 23.80
N ALA A 998 51.45 -57.21 23.57
CA ALA A 998 52.35 -56.33 24.34
C ALA A 998 51.89 -54.89 24.02
N ALA A 999 51.43 -54.03 24.93
CA ALA A 999 51.61 -53.98 26.35
C ALA A 999 50.39 -53.32 27.01
N HIS A 1000 49.89 -54.01 28.05
CA HIS A 1000 49.10 -53.40 29.11
C HIS A 1000 49.99 -53.41 30.35
N ARG A 1001 50.46 -52.24 30.80
CA ARG A 1001 50.82 -51.84 32.18
C ARG A 1001 51.61 -50.52 32.15
N ARG A 1002 51.38 -49.51 32.99
CA ARG A 1002 50.28 -49.10 33.90
C ARG A 1002 50.80 -47.87 34.70
N THR A 1003 49.86 -47.18 35.37
CA THR A 1003 49.99 -46.25 36.53
C THR A 1003 50.24 -44.77 36.18
N GLY A 1004 49.61 -43.77 36.81
CA GLY A 1004 48.72 -43.73 37.98
C GLY A 1004 48.19 -42.29 38.24
N SER A 1005 47.15 -42.20 39.07
CA SER A 1005 46.22 -41.09 39.37
C SER A 1005 46.78 -39.78 39.94
N LEU A 1006 45.97 -38.70 39.88
CA LEU A 1006 45.42 -37.99 41.06
C LEU A 1006 44.27 -37.00 40.68
N ARG A 1007 43.26 -36.89 41.57
CA ARG A 1007 42.04 -36.04 41.52
C ARG A 1007 42.27 -34.72 42.31
N ARG A 1008 41.57 -33.61 42.00
CA ARG A 1008 40.39 -33.02 42.74
C ARG A 1008 40.10 -31.53 42.42
N ALA A 1009 38.82 -31.27 42.09
CA ALA A 1009 37.83 -30.20 42.35
C ALA A 1009 38.15 -28.83 43.02
N VAL A 1010 37.16 -27.91 42.86
CA VAL A 1010 36.65 -26.75 43.68
C VAL A 1010 36.51 -25.51 42.76
N ILE A 1011 35.42 -24.74 42.63
CA ILE A 1011 34.08 -24.57 43.24
C ILE A 1011 33.08 -24.30 42.11
#